data_AF-A0A359I971-F1
#
_entry.id   AF-A0A359I971-F1
#
_cell.length_a   1.000
_cell.length_b   1.000
_cell.length_c   1.000
_cell.angle_alpha   90.00
_cell.angle_beta   90.00
_cell.angle_gamma   90.00
#
_symmetry.space_group_name_H-M   'P 1'
#
loop_
_entity.id
_entity.type
_entity.pdbx_description
1 polymer ?
#
loop_
_entity_poly.entity_id
_entity_poly.type
_entity_poly.pdbx_seq_one_letter_code
_entity_poly.pdbx_strand_id
1 'polypeptide(L)'
;MIYPSDFESKIGFDYLRACVSENCQSSMGKAEVAEMTFSSDFSFIKTELGCVEEMMRIISANQPLPLDNIHDIVPYLVEIRADGSYMVSDRLYRLMRMLRMMSDLSVFFKSSIDSESGVTPYPCLVNAFADIALFPLIVSEIERCVNKFGEVKDSASPALSEIRSQIRSASGSMQRAMRRVIDRAVANGIVEKDASPSIRDGRMVIPVTAANKRGIQGIIHDESATGKTVFIEPAEVVEAGNRLRELEMEERREIIAILRGIADFVRPHIDDIIEACRSIGRLDFIRAKAIFAIDLDAQLPHIEDKHEIEWYHAVHPGLVMALRPQGRAVVPLNLNLTEDRRILIISGPNAGGKSVCLKTTAVVQYMMQCGLMPTVYNNSHMGIFKNIFIDIGDEQSFENDLSTYSSHLKNMKYFINHTDERSLILADEMGSGTEPQIGGALAQAILQKLGKSGCMGIVTTHYQNLKTFADSESGFVNGAMLYDRQHLQPTFELSVGNPGSSFALDIATKIGLPRDVIEEAKEIVGSDYVNLDKYLSEIARDRRYWANKRQNIREKESKLDSLLSNYEETAGDLRAQRKAIINDARKEAREILEGVNAKIERTILEIRKAEAEKEKTKALRRELDELKKNVIEDADSSVVDKLPKALAPLRHKSRRVNENARIAGNDTIKGKTAVKDLQPGDYVKMIDGSMTGK
;
A
#
# COMPACT_ATOMS: atom_id res chain seq x y z
N MET A 1 -20.91 13.02 10.08
CA MET A 1 -20.68 14.48 10.02
C MET A 1 -19.25 14.76 10.44
N ILE A 2 -18.60 15.71 9.78
CA ILE A 2 -17.27 16.19 10.18
C ILE A 2 -17.37 17.62 10.73
N TYR A 3 -16.50 17.95 11.67
CA TYR A 3 -16.38 19.30 12.24
C TYR A 3 -14.93 19.56 12.62
N PRO A 4 -14.38 20.77 12.39
CA PRO A 4 -15.01 21.99 11.84
C PRO A 4 -15.15 21.98 10.29
N SER A 5 -15.58 23.09 9.68
CA SER A 5 -15.75 23.21 8.22
C SER A 5 -14.43 23.12 7.44
N ASP A 6 -13.31 23.50 8.05
CA ASP A 6 -11.95 23.41 7.52
C ASP A 6 -11.25 22.09 7.91
N PHE A 7 -12.03 21.04 8.20
CA PHE A 7 -11.55 19.73 8.64
C PHE A 7 -10.40 19.19 7.77
N GLU A 8 -10.62 19.10 6.45
CA GLU A 8 -9.64 18.52 5.51
C GLU A 8 -8.30 19.26 5.54
N SER A 9 -8.35 20.58 5.68
CA SER A 9 -7.15 21.41 5.76
C SER A 9 -6.37 21.19 7.06
N LYS A 10 -7.07 21.14 8.20
CA LYS A 10 -6.45 20.91 9.53
C LYS A 10 -5.70 19.58 9.60
N ILE A 11 -6.20 18.54 8.93
CA ILE A 11 -5.59 17.21 8.89
C ILE A 11 -4.64 17.00 7.69
N GLY A 12 -4.55 17.96 6.77
CA GLY A 12 -3.71 17.88 5.57
C GLY A 12 -4.24 16.96 4.47
N PHE A 13 -5.55 16.67 4.46
CA PHE A 13 -6.19 15.83 3.44
C PHE A 13 -6.31 16.53 2.08
N ASP A 14 -6.39 17.87 2.04
CA ASP A 14 -6.41 18.65 0.79
C ASP A 14 -5.26 18.29 -0.15
N TYR A 15 -4.06 18.11 0.43
CA TYR A 15 -2.87 17.69 -0.30
C TYR A 15 -3.01 16.27 -0.86
N LEU A 16 -3.55 15.34 -0.07
CA LEU A 16 -3.77 13.96 -0.52
C LEU A 16 -4.81 13.89 -1.64
N ARG A 17 -5.89 14.66 -1.52
CA ARG A 17 -6.92 14.80 -2.56
C ARG A 17 -6.31 15.30 -3.87
N ALA A 18 -5.43 16.30 -3.81
CA ALA A 18 -4.69 16.78 -4.98
C ALA A 18 -3.83 15.67 -5.62
N CYS A 19 -3.09 14.90 -4.82
CA CYS A 19 -2.29 13.78 -5.32
C CYS A 19 -3.14 12.69 -5.99
N VAL A 20 -4.32 12.36 -5.45
CA VAL A 20 -5.25 11.42 -6.11
C VAL A 20 -5.77 12.01 -7.42
N SER A 21 -6.08 13.31 -7.45
CA SER A 21 -6.53 14.00 -8.67
C SER A 21 -5.46 13.98 -9.79
N GLU A 22 -4.19 14.09 -9.43
CA GLU A 22 -3.06 13.99 -10.38
C GLU A 22 -2.94 12.60 -11.01
N ASN A 23 -3.35 11.55 -10.29
CA ASN A 23 -3.37 10.16 -10.79
C ASN A 23 -4.56 9.84 -11.71
N CYS A 24 -5.56 10.72 -11.80
CA CYS A 24 -6.69 10.58 -12.73
C CYS A 24 -6.29 10.97 -14.16
N GLN A 25 -6.69 10.15 -15.13
CA GLN A 25 -6.44 10.43 -16.55
C GLN A 25 -7.57 11.25 -17.19
N SER A 26 -8.78 11.17 -16.64
CA SER A 26 -9.99 11.79 -17.19
C SER A 26 -10.46 12.99 -16.36
N SER A 27 -11.16 13.92 -17.02
CA SER A 27 -11.84 15.05 -16.35
C SER A 27 -12.93 14.57 -15.39
N MET A 28 -13.65 13.50 -15.76
CA MET A 28 -14.67 12.88 -14.91
C MET A 28 -14.09 12.23 -13.66
N GLY A 29 -12.97 11.51 -13.79
CA GLY A 29 -12.26 10.97 -12.62
C GLY A 29 -11.80 12.08 -11.67
N LYS A 30 -11.33 13.21 -12.20
CA LYS A 30 -11.02 14.39 -11.38
C LYS A 30 -12.24 15.01 -10.70
N ALA A 31 -13.41 15.00 -11.36
CA ALA A 31 -14.66 15.44 -10.77
C ALA A 31 -15.08 14.53 -9.61
N GLU A 32 -14.98 13.21 -9.78
CA GLU A 32 -15.21 12.23 -8.69
C GLU A 32 -14.28 12.46 -7.50
N VAL A 33 -13.00 12.78 -7.75
CA VAL A 33 -12.05 13.17 -6.68
C VAL A 33 -12.49 14.45 -5.98
N ALA A 34 -13.10 15.41 -6.68
CA ALA A 34 -13.57 16.65 -6.06
C ALA A 34 -14.85 16.42 -5.23
N GLU A 35 -15.73 15.54 -5.67
CA GLU A 35 -17.01 15.20 -5.01
C GLU A 35 -16.86 14.14 -3.90
N MET A 36 -15.71 13.48 -3.81
CA MET A 36 -15.40 12.50 -2.77
C MET A 36 -15.57 13.10 -1.37
N THR A 37 -16.43 12.48 -0.57
CA THR A 37 -16.82 12.97 0.75
C THR A 37 -16.84 11.85 1.79
N PHE A 38 -16.81 12.25 3.05
CA PHE A 38 -16.99 11.36 4.19
C PHE A 38 -18.35 10.66 4.16
N SER A 39 -18.34 9.33 4.22
CA SER A 39 -19.54 8.51 4.39
C SER A 39 -19.55 7.81 5.75
N SER A 40 -20.74 7.55 6.28
CA SER A 40 -20.94 6.69 7.46
C SER A 40 -21.69 5.39 7.11
N ASP A 41 -21.87 5.10 5.83
CA ASP A 41 -22.51 3.87 5.36
C ASP A 41 -21.46 2.78 5.18
N PHE A 42 -21.51 1.77 6.05
CA PHE A 42 -20.62 0.62 6.02
C PHE A 42 -20.64 -0.12 4.69
N SER A 43 -21.82 -0.30 4.08
CA SER A 43 -21.95 -1.08 2.84
C SER A 43 -21.25 -0.35 1.68
N PHE A 44 -21.48 0.96 1.58
CA PHE A 44 -20.81 1.82 0.61
C PHE A 44 -19.28 1.79 0.78
N ILE A 45 -18.79 2.00 2.01
CA ILE A 45 -17.34 2.03 2.30
C ILE A 45 -16.68 0.70 1.97
N LYS A 46 -17.31 -0.41 2.38
CA LYS A 46 -16.80 -1.76 2.11
C LYS A 46 -16.71 -2.05 0.62
N THR A 47 -17.73 -1.66 -0.16
CA THR A 47 -17.71 -1.81 -1.62
C THR A 47 -16.64 -0.94 -2.27
N GLU A 48 -16.52 0.34 -1.88
CA GLU A 48 -15.50 1.24 -2.42
C GLU A 48 -14.08 0.73 -2.15
N LEU A 49 -13.79 0.33 -0.91
CA LEU A 49 -12.47 -0.21 -0.54
C LEU A 49 -12.19 -1.56 -1.20
N GLY A 50 -13.22 -2.42 -1.36
CA GLY A 50 -13.11 -3.66 -2.11
C GLY A 50 -12.76 -3.42 -3.59
N CYS A 51 -13.41 -2.44 -4.24
CA CYS A 51 -13.06 -2.02 -5.60
C CYS A 51 -11.61 -1.52 -5.71
N VAL A 52 -11.15 -0.73 -4.73
CA VAL A 52 -9.76 -0.24 -4.69
C VAL A 52 -8.78 -1.40 -4.49
N GLU A 53 -9.07 -2.32 -3.56
CA GLU A 53 -8.23 -3.50 -3.29
C GLU A 53 -8.09 -4.39 -4.54
N GLU A 54 -9.20 -4.69 -5.21
CA GLU A 54 -9.21 -5.47 -6.44
C GLU A 54 -8.41 -4.78 -7.55
N MET A 55 -8.58 -3.45 -7.70
CA MET A 55 -7.80 -2.66 -8.65
C MET A 55 -6.31 -2.66 -8.32
N MET A 56 -5.94 -2.59 -7.03
CA MET A 56 -4.53 -2.72 -6.60
C MET A 56 -3.95 -4.07 -7.01
N ARG A 57 -4.72 -5.16 -6.91
CA ARG A 57 -4.29 -6.50 -7.37
C ARG A 57 -4.08 -6.53 -8.88
N ILE A 58 -5.00 -5.95 -9.67
CA ILE A 58 -4.87 -5.86 -11.14
C ILE A 58 -3.58 -5.13 -11.53
N ILE A 59 -3.31 -3.97 -10.91
CA ILE A 59 -2.12 -3.15 -11.17
C ILE A 59 -0.85 -3.90 -10.74
N SER A 60 -0.84 -4.47 -9.53
CA SER A 60 0.34 -5.16 -8.98
C SER A 60 0.68 -6.45 -9.74
N ALA A 61 -0.33 -7.12 -10.31
CA ALA A 61 -0.15 -8.28 -11.17
C ALA A 61 0.27 -7.93 -12.60
N ASN A 62 0.42 -6.63 -12.94
CA ASN A 62 0.68 -6.13 -14.29
C ASN A 62 -0.31 -6.68 -15.34
N GLN A 63 -1.57 -6.84 -14.95
CA GLN A 63 -2.60 -7.27 -15.90
C GLN A 63 -2.93 -6.12 -16.86
N PRO A 64 -3.07 -6.38 -18.17
CA PRO A 64 -3.34 -5.34 -19.16
C PRO A 64 -4.80 -4.87 -19.05
N LEU A 65 -5.07 -3.95 -18.12
CA LEU A 65 -6.36 -3.28 -17.99
C LEU A 65 -6.54 -2.31 -19.17
N PRO A 66 -7.58 -2.46 -20.01
CA PRO A 66 -7.79 -1.60 -21.17
C PRO A 66 -8.38 -0.25 -20.75
N LEU A 67 -7.58 0.58 -20.08
CA LEU A 67 -7.97 1.89 -19.57
C LEU A 67 -7.02 3.03 -20.04
N ASP A 68 -6.32 2.82 -21.15
CA ASP A 68 -5.35 3.77 -21.68
C ASP A 68 -6.00 4.82 -22.60
N ASN A 69 -5.48 6.05 -22.53
CA ASN A 69 -5.89 7.19 -23.38
C ASN A 69 -7.37 7.56 -23.26
N ILE A 70 -7.88 7.71 -22.03
CA ILE A 70 -9.23 8.22 -21.81
C ILE A 70 -9.36 9.63 -22.43
N HIS A 71 -10.28 9.79 -23.36
CA HIS A 71 -10.55 11.05 -24.04
C HIS A 71 -11.85 11.67 -23.49
N ASP A 72 -11.83 12.98 -23.22
CA ASP A 72 -13.04 13.71 -22.85
C ASP A 72 -13.90 13.98 -24.10
N ILE A 73 -14.91 13.12 -24.30
CA ILE A 73 -15.78 13.13 -25.47
C ILE A 73 -17.15 13.77 -25.19
N VAL A 74 -17.49 14.05 -23.94
CA VAL A 74 -18.80 14.63 -23.59
C VAL A 74 -19.05 15.99 -24.24
N PRO A 75 -18.07 16.92 -24.29
CA PRO A 75 -18.25 18.17 -25.02
C PRO A 75 -18.62 17.96 -26.50
N TYR A 76 -18.07 16.91 -27.14
CA TYR A 76 -18.35 16.60 -28.54
C TYR A 76 -19.76 16.03 -28.74
N LEU A 77 -20.23 15.23 -27.78
CA LEU A 77 -21.58 14.67 -27.78
C LEU A 77 -22.63 15.76 -27.56
N VAL A 78 -22.36 16.74 -26.69
CA VAL A 78 -23.25 17.89 -26.47
C VAL A 78 -23.38 18.73 -27.73
N GLU A 79 -22.29 18.96 -28.46
CA GLU A 79 -22.29 19.72 -29.72
C GLU A 79 -23.20 19.08 -30.79
N ILE A 80 -23.20 17.74 -30.89
CA ILE A 80 -23.98 17.03 -31.92
C ILE A 80 -25.47 16.80 -31.55
N ARG A 81 -25.91 17.27 -30.38
CA ARG A 81 -27.33 17.18 -29.97
C ARG A 81 -28.25 17.97 -30.89
N ALA A 82 -27.77 19.11 -31.42
CA ALA A 82 -28.55 19.93 -32.33
C ALA A 82 -28.76 19.24 -33.67
N ASP A 83 -29.95 19.36 -34.25
CA ASP A 83 -30.23 18.75 -35.55
C ASP A 83 -29.37 19.39 -36.66
N GLY A 84 -28.89 18.57 -37.60
CA GLY A 84 -27.99 19.00 -38.69
C GLY A 84 -26.54 19.33 -38.29
N SER A 85 -26.19 19.22 -37.01
CA SER A 85 -24.82 19.36 -36.51
C SER A 85 -24.01 18.07 -36.70
N TYR A 86 -22.68 18.18 -36.71
CA TYR A 86 -21.75 17.06 -36.89
C TYR A 86 -20.43 17.35 -36.18
N MET A 87 -19.65 16.29 -35.90
CA MET A 87 -18.30 16.44 -35.36
C MET A 87 -17.25 16.13 -36.43
N VAL A 88 -16.08 16.76 -36.31
CA VAL A 88 -14.95 16.54 -37.22
C VAL A 88 -14.40 15.10 -37.05
N SER A 89 -13.81 14.55 -38.11
CA SER A 89 -13.35 13.16 -38.18
C SER A 89 -12.36 12.76 -37.07
N ASP A 90 -11.48 13.66 -36.61
CA ASP A 90 -10.59 13.40 -35.45
C ASP A 90 -11.39 13.14 -34.16
N ARG A 91 -12.49 13.86 -33.94
CA ARG A 91 -13.35 13.68 -32.76
C ARG A 91 -14.15 12.38 -32.85
N LEU A 92 -14.61 11.99 -34.04
CA LEU A 92 -15.23 10.68 -34.27
C LEU A 92 -14.25 9.55 -33.97
N TYR A 93 -12.99 9.69 -34.37
CA TYR A 93 -11.96 8.69 -34.05
C TYR A 93 -11.76 8.55 -32.53
N ARG A 94 -11.72 9.66 -31.79
CA ARG A 94 -11.65 9.63 -30.31
C ARG A 94 -12.89 8.99 -29.67
N LEU A 95 -14.09 9.31 -30.17
CA LEU A 95 -15.34 8.68 -29.74
C LEU A 95 -15.28 7.16 -29.95
N MET A 96 -14.90 6.72 -31.15
CA MET A 96 -14.75 5.30 -31.48
C MET A 96 -13.74 4.60 -30.56
N ARG A 97 -12.59 5.22 -30.26
CA ARG A 97 -11.61 4.67 -29.31
C ARG A 97 -12.20 4.48 -27.91
N MET A 98 -12.96 5.47 -27.42
CA MET A 98 -13.63 5.38 -26.12
C MET A 98 -14.68 4.26 -26.09
N LEU A 99 -15.53 4.16 -27.11
CA LEU A 99 -16.56 3.11 -27.19
C LEU A 99 -15.94 1.71 -27.30
N ARG A 100 -14.81 1.59 -28.01
CA ARG A 100 -14.05 0.35 -28.11
C ARG A 100 -13.41 -0.04 -26.78
N MET A 101 -12.80 0.91 -26.08
CA MET A 101 -12.27 0.71 -24.74
C MET A 101 -13.35 0.21 -23.76
N MET A 102 -14.57 0.77 -23.81
CA MET A 102 -15.70 0.26 -23.01
C MET A 102 -16.03 -1.21 -23.32
N SER A 103 -15.94 -1.59 -24.59
CA SER A 103 -16.16 -2.97 -25.03
C SER A 103 -15.06 -3.90 -24.54
N ASP A 104 -13.81 -3.47 -24.66
CA ASP A 104 -12.63 -4.21 -24.18
C ASP A 104 -12.66 -4.39 -22.64
N LEU A 105 -13.11 -3.38 -21.89
CA LEU A 105 -13.32 -3.48 -20.44
C LEU A 105 -14.41 -4.48 -20.07
N SER A 106 -15.54 -4.46 -20.77
CA SER A 106 -16.62 -5.44 -20.55
C SER A 106 -16.14 -6.86 -20.82
N VAL A 107 -15.34 -7.06 -21.88
CA VAL A 107 -14.72 -8.35 -22.20
C VAL A 107 -13.71 -8.75 -21.11
N PHE A 108 -12.86 -7.83 -20.65
CA PHE A 108 -11.90 -8.09 -19.57
C PHE A 108 -12.61 -8.61 -18.31
N PHE A 109 -13.63 -7.89 -17.82
CA PHE A 109 -14.36 -8.29 -16.62
C PHE A 109 -15.13 -9.60 -16.82
N LYS A 110 -15.78 -9.81 -17.97
CA LYS A 110 -16.46 -11.08 -18.27
C LYS A 110 -15.47 -12.26 -18.35
N SER A 111 -14.29 -12.06 -18.93
CA SER A 111 -13.28 -13.10 -19.05
C SER A 111 -12.62 -13.47 -17.72
N SER A 112 -12.68 -12.59 -16.72
CA SER A 112 -12.20 -12.86 -15.36
C SER A 112 -13.11 -13.79 -14.57
N ILE A 113 -14.36 -13.99 -15.01
CA ILE A 113 -15.32 -14.89 -14.37
C ILE A 113 -15.01 -16.30 -14.84
N ASP A 114 -14.69 -17.19 -13.89
CA ASP A 114 -14.48 -18.60 -14.16
C ASP A 114 -15.78 -19.23 -14.70
N SER A 115 -15.69 -19.85 -15.88
CA SER A 115 -16.83 -20.46 -16.57
C SER A 115 -17.43 -21.66 -15.85
N GLU A 116 -16.66 -22.36 -15.01
CA GLU A 116 -17.12 -23.54 -14.27
C GLU A 116 -17.69 -23.17 -12.90
N SER A 117 -17.01 -22.28 -12.18
CA SER A 117 -17.38 -21.92 -10.80
C SER A 117 -18.25 -20.66 -10.70
N GLY A 118 -18.27 -19.81 -11.74
CA GLY A 118 -18.94 -18.50 -11.72
C GLY A 118 -18.25 -17.49 -10.79
N VAL A 119 -17.08 -17.82 -10.25
CA VAL A 119 -16.32 -16.97 -9.33
C VAL A 119 -15.35 -16.10 -10.11
N THR A 120 -15.29 -14.82 -9.76
CA THR A 120 -14.27 -13.88 -10.26
C THR A 120 -13.32 -13.50 -9.12
N PRO A 121 -12.03 -13.27 -9.39
CA PRO A 121 -11.12 -12.67 -8.43
C PRO A 121 -11.44 -11.20 -8.12
N TYR A 122 -12.34 -10.57 -8.90
CA TYR A 122 -12.68 -9.14 -8.82
C TYR A 122 -14.20 -8.89 -8.69
N PRO A 123 -14.88 -9.45 -7.66
CA PRO A 123 -16.34 -9.36 -7.54
C PRO A 123 -16.87 -7.93 -7.39
N CYS A 124 -16.19 -7.03 -6.68
CA CYS A 124 -16.65 -5.66 -6.48
C CYS A 124 -16.61 -4.86 -7.78
N LEU A 125 -15.51 -4.96 -8.54
CA LEU A 125 -15.36 -4.31 -9.84
C LEU A 125 -16.33 -4.88 -10.88
N VAL A 126 -16.53 -6.20 -10.91
CA VAL A 126 -17.51 -6.82 -11.81
C VAL A 126 -18.92 -6.32 -11.47
N ASN A 127 -19.32 -6.30 -10.20
CA ASN A 127 -20.64 -5.79 -9.81
C ASN A 127 -20.83 -4.30 -10.14
N ALA A 128 -19.77 -3.50 -10.06
CA ALA A 128 -19.84 -2.07 -10.36
C ALA A 128 -19.84 -1.76 -11.87
N PHE A 129 -19.23 -2.61 -12.71
CA PHE A 129 -18.91 -2.26 -14.10
C PHE A 129 -19.33 -3.31 -15.15
N ALA A 130 -19.94 -4.43 -14.77
CA ALA A 130 -20.38 -5.45 -15.75
C ALA A 130 -21.49 -4.95 -16.70
N ASP A 131 -22.35 -4.06 -16.21
CA ASP A 131 -23.54 -3.57 -16.92
C ASP A 131 -23.31 -2.28 -17.71
N ILE A 132 -22.05 -1.92 -17.99
CA ILE A 132 -21.74 -0.77 -18.86
C ILE A 132 -22.37 -0.99 -20.24
N ALA A 133 -23.15 0.00 -20.70
CA ALA A 133 -23.77 -0.01 -22.01
C ALA A 133 -22.73 -0.07 -23.14
N LEU A 134 -22.97 -0.93 -24.14
CA LEU A 134 -22.06 -1.16 -25.26
C LEU A 134 -22.69 -0.70 -26.58
N PHE A 135 -21.85 -0.16 -27.47
CA PHE A 135 -22.30 0.44 -28.73
C PHE A 135 -21.56 -0.12 -29.95
N PRO A 136 -21.57 -1.45 -30.18
CA PRO A 136 -20.78 -2.09 -31.25
C PRO A 136 -21.20 -1.61 -32.65
N LEU A 137 -22.48 -1.30 -32.85
CA LEU A 137 -22.97 -0.78 -34.13
C LEU A 137 -22.38 0.60 -34.45
N ILE A 138 -22.33 1.49 -33.45
CA ILE A 138 -21.71 2.83 -33.60
C ILE A 138 -20.22 2.70 -33.91
N VAL A 139 -19.51 1.82 -33.20
CA VAL A 139 -18.09 1.54 -33.46
C VAL A 139 -17.89 1.07 -34.90
N SER A 140 -18.69 0.10 -35.37
CA SER A 140 -18.58 -0.43 -36.73
C SER A 140 -18.86 0.63 -37.81
N GLU A 141 -19.83 1.51 -37.58
CA GLU A 141 -20.18 2.57 -38.53
C GLU A 141 -19.08 3.64 -38.61
N ILE A 142 -18.50 4.03 -37.47
CA ILE A 142 -17.35 4.94 -37.45
C ILE A 142 -16.11 4.28 -38.07
N GLU A 143 -15.82 3.01 -37.75
CA GLU A 143 -14.70 2.26 -38.32
C GLU A 143 -14.82 2.09 -39.84
N ARG A 144 -16.04 1.97 -40.37
CA ARG A 144 -16.28 1.92 -41.82
C ARG A 144 -15.91 3.24 -42.50
N CYS A 145 -16.17 4.37 -41.85
CA CYS A 145 -16.02 5.69 -42.45
C CYS A 145 -14.69 6.38 -42.16
N VAL A 146 -14.07 6.15 -41.00
CA VAL A 146 -12.87 6.86 -40.52
C VAL A 146 -11.69 5.90 -40.36
N ASN A 147 -10.49 6.34 -40.75
CA ASN A 147 -9.25 5.56 -40.62
C ASN A 147 -8.55 5.80 -39.26
N LYS A 148 -7.41 5.13 -39.04
CA LYS A 148 -6.63 5.25 -37.79
C LYS A 148 -5.98 6.62 -37.59
N PHE A 149 -5.91 7.44 -38.64
CA PHE A 149 -5.35 8.80 -38.61
C PHE A 149 -6.43 9.87 -38.41
N GLY A 150 -7.70 9.47 -38.21
CA GLY A 150 -8.80 10.42 -38.06
C GLY A 150 -9.25 11.05 -39.37
N GLU A 151 -8.99 10.43 -40.52
CA GLU A 151 -9.43 10.90 -41.84
C GLU A 151 -10.58 10.04 -42.39
N VAL A 152 -11.46 10.65 -43.18
CA VAL A 152 -12.56 9.94 -43.85
C VAL A 152 -11.98 9.09 -44.99
N LYS A 153 -12.33 7.80 -45.02
CA LYS A 153 -11.88 6.83 -46.02
C LYS A 153 -12.54 7.09 -47.37
N ASP A 154 -11.83 6.81 -48.47
CA ASP A 154 -12.40 6.82 -49.83
C ASP A 154 -13.64 5.92 -49.93
N SER A 155 -13.65 4.80 -49.18
CA SER A 155 -14.74 3.82 -49.16
C SER A 155 -15.92 4.21 -48.26
N ALA A 156 -15.91 5.39 -47.62
CA ALA A 156 -16.98 5.81 -46.73
C ALA A 156 -18.32 5.96 -47.47
N SER A 157 -18.28 6.47 -48.72
CA SER A 157 -19.42 6.44 -49.62
C SER A 157 -18.97 6.16 -51.07
N PRO A 158 -19.82 5.54 -51.91
CA PRO A 158 -19.54 5.38 -53.34
C PRO A 158 -19.29 6.72 -54.04
N ALA A 159 -20.07 7.75 -53.67
CA ALA A 159 -19.94 9.10 -54.22
C ALA A 159 -18.58 9.73 -53.87
N LEU A 160 -18.11 9.61 -52.62
CA LEU A 160 -16.81 10.14 -52.20
C LEU A 160 -15.66 9.44 -52.94
N SER A 161 -15.74 8.11 -53.11
CA SER A 161 -14.76 7.34 -53.88
C SER A 161 -14.67 7.84 -55.33
N GLU A 162 -15.82 8.08 -55.96
CA GLU A 162 -15.90 8.60 -57.32
C GLU A 162 -15.33 10.02 -57.42
N ILE A 163 -15.74 10.93 -56.53
CA ILE A 163 -15.22 12.31 -56.48
C ILE A 163 -13.70 12.30 -56.30
N ARG A 164 -13.15 11.51 -55.36
CA ARG A 164 -11.70 11.41 -55.15
C ARG A 164 -10.96 10.83 -56.36
N SER A 165 -11.57 9.89 -57.08
CA SER A 165 -11.03 9.38 -58.35
C SER A 165 -10.98 10.48 -59.42
N GLN A 166 -12.06 11.27 -59.53
CA GLN A 166 -12.12 12.42 -60.44
C GLN A 166 -11.09 13.50 -60.06
N ILE A 167 -10.89 13.78 -58.76
CA ILE A 167 -9.84 14.70 -58.26
C ILE A 167 -8.45 14.20 -58.67
N ARG A 168 -8.13 12.92 -58.46
CA ARG A 168 -6.85 12.34 -58.88
C ARG A 168 -6.63 12.46 -60.38
N SER A 169 -7.67 12.21 -61.18
CA SER A 169 -7.63 12.34 -62.63
C SER A 169 -7.44 13.80 -63.09
N ALA A 170 -8.22 14.73 -62.53
CA ALA A 170 -8.17 16.16 -62.82
C ALA A 170 -6.82 16.77 -62.42
N SER A 171 -6.32 16.44 -61.22
CA SER A 171 -5.00 16.85 -60.74
C SER A 171 -3.88 16.32 -61.63
N GLY A 172 -3.94 15.05 -62.04
CA GLY A 172 -2.99 14.47 -62.99
C GLY A 172 -3.05 15.13 -64.38
N SER A 173 -4.24 15.50 -64.85
CA SER A 173 -4.42 16.23 -66.11
C SER A 173 -3.81 17.65 -66.03
N MET A 174 -4.09 18.36 -64.93
CA MET A 174 -3.56 19.68 -64.63
C MET A 174 -2.04 19.69 -64.56
N GLN A 175 -1.43 18.72 -63.85
CA GLN A 175 0.03 18.58 -63.79
C GLN A 175 0.66 18.31 -65.16
N ARG A 176 0.04 17.45 -66.00
CA ARG A 176 0.51 17.20 -67.37
C ARG A 176 0.39 18.45 -68.25
N ALA A 177 -0.72 19.18 -68.16
CA ALA A 177 -0.92 20.44 -68.88
C ALA A 177 0.12 21.49 -68.46
N MET A 178 0.32 21.67 -67.16
CA MET A 178 1.30 22.59 -66.60
C MET A 178 2.72 22.26 -67.07
N ARG A 179 3.09 20.96 -67.05
CA ARG A 179 4.41 20.52 -67.54
C ARG A 179 4.61 20.82 -69.02
N ARG A 180 3.60 20.58 -69.87
CA ARG A 180 3.66 20.95 -71.30
C ARG A 180 3.85 22.45 -71.52
N VAL A 181 3.17 23.28 -70.74
CA VAL A 181 3.32 24.75 -70.83
C VAL A 181 4.72 25.17 -70.40
N ILE A 182 5.24 24.63 -69.29
CA ILE A 182 6.60 24.91 -68.82
C ILE A 182 7.63 24.47 -69.86
N ASP A 183 7.53 23.25 -70.39
CA ASP A 183 8.46 22.72 -71.39
C ASP A 183 8.49 23.61 -72.65
N ARG A 184 7.33 24.07 -73.13
CA ARG A 184 7.24 25.03 -74.25
C ARG A 184 7.81 26.39 -73.90
N ALA A 185 7.56 26.90 -72.69
CA ALA A 185 8.01 28.21 -72.26
C ALA A 185 9.53 28.25 -72.04
N VAL A 186 10.13 27.13 -71.59
CA VAL A 186 11.59 26.93 -71.54
C VAL A 186 12.19 26.83 -72.95
N ALA A 187 11.57 26.06 -73.85
CA ALA A 187 12.03 25.94 -75.24
C ALA A 187 12.04 27.28 -75.99
N ASN A 188 11.09 28.18 -75.67
CA ASN A 188 10.98 29.51 -76.25
C ASN A 188 11.78 30.60 -75.52
N GLY A 189 12.55 30.26 -74.47
CA GLY A 189 13.37 31.21 -73.71
C GLY A 189 12.58 32.22 -72.87
N ILE A 190 11.31 31.93 -72.58
CA ILE A 190 10.38 32.81 -71.84
C ILE A 190 10.62 32.69 -70.33
N VAL A 191 10.99 31.49 -69.88
CA VAL A 191 11.27 31.13 -68.48
C VAL A 191 12.62 30.40 -68.38
N GLU A 192 13.29 30.52 -67.24
CA GLU A 192 14.58 29.85 -66.99
C GLU A 192 14.44 28.32 -66.96
N LYS A 193 15.53 27.59 -67.25
CA LYS A 193 15.51 26.12 -67.33
C LYS A 193 15.11 25.43 -66.01
N ASP A 194 15.29 26.11 -64.89
CA ASP A 194 14.99 25.60 -63.54
C ASP A 194 13.66 26.15 -62.99
N ALA A 195 12.83 26.79 -63.82
CA ALA A 195 11.57 27.36 -63.39
C ALA A 195 10.58 26.28 -62.95
N SER A 196 10.25 26.29 -61.65
CA SER A 196 9.24 25.40 -61.07
C SER A 196 7.88 26.11 -60.94
N PRO A 197 6.77 25.37 -61.13
CA PRO A 197 5.45 25.90 -60.86
C PRO A 197 5.31 26.22 -59.37
N SER A 198 4.67 27.33 -59.05
CA SER A 198 4.39 27.78 -57.68
C SER A 198 2.89 27.85 -57.44
N ILE A 199 2.47 27.84 -56.18
CA ILE A 199 1.06 27.95 -55.80
C ILE A 199 0.82 29.34 -55.20
N ARG A 200 -0.09 30.12 -55.80
CA ARG A 200 -0.57 31.43 -55.31
C ARG A 200 -2.09 31.36 -55.19
N ASP A 201 -2.65 31.73 -54.04
CA ASP A 201 -4.09 31.66 -53.74
C ASP A 201 -4.76 30.30 -54.06
N GLY A 202 -4.00 29.22 -53.88
CA GLY A 202 -4.44 27.85 -54.19
C GLY A 202 -4.52 27.53 -55.68
N ARG A 203 -3.93 28.35 -56.55
CA ARG A 203 -3.81 28.10 -58.00
C ARG A 203 -2.37 27.88 -58.41
N MET A 204 -2.15 26.99 -59.37
CA MET A 204 -0.82 26.76 -59.94
C MET A 204 -0.48 27.84 -60.95
N VAL A 205 0.63 28.53 -60.72
CA VAL A 205 1.10 29.66 -61.50
C VAL A 205 2.57 29.49 -61.89
N ILE A 206 2.93 29.98 -63.07
CA ILE A 206 4.30 30.04 -63.56
C ILE A 206 4.87 31.42 -63.23
N PRO A 207 6.00 31.52 -62.52
CA PRO A 207 6.70 32.78 -62.34
C PRO A 207 7.39 33.18 -63.65
N VAL A 208 7.06 34.35 -64.18
CA VAL A 208 7.65 34.89 -65.42
C VAL A 208 8.21 36.29 -65.13
N THR A 209 9.31 36.67 -65.76
CA THR A 209 9.83 38.05 -65.62
C THR A 209 8.84 39.05 -66.22
N ALA A 210 8.75 40.25 -65.64
CA ALA A 210 7.79 41.27 -66.08
C ALA A 210 7.93 41.67 -67.57
N ALA A 211 9.12 41.51 -68.15
CA ALA A 211 9.39 41.72 -69.58
C ALA A 211 8.70 40.67 -70.47
N ASN A 212 8.59 39.43 -69.98
CA ASN A 212 8.04 38.30 -70.72
C ASN A 212 6.57 38.01 -70.38
N LYS A 213 5.88 38.94 -69.69
CA LYS A 213 4.49 38.75 -69.22
C LYS A 213 3.44 38.44 -70.30
N ARG A 214 3.73 38.72 -71.57
CA ARG A 214 2.87 38.38 -72.73
C ARG A 214 3.29 37.09 -73.45
N GLY A 215 4.40 36.47 -73.03
CA GLY A 215 4.94 35.26 -73.65
C GLY A 215 4.14 34.00 -73.32
N ILE A 216 3.41 33.98 -72.20
CA ILE A 216 2.51 32.90 -71.81
C ILE A 216 1.08 33.43 -71.85
N GLN A 217 0.21 32.80 -72.64
CA GLN A 217 -1.21 33.12 -72.63
C GLN A 217 -1.84 32.59 -71.34
N GLY A 218 -2.38 33.48 -70.53
CA GLY A 218 -2.93 33.13 -69.21
C GLY A 218 -3.46 34.33 -68.44
N ILE A 219 -3.91 34.07 -67.22
CA ILE A 219 -4.44 35.05 -66.29
C ILE A 219 -3.33 35.42 -65.29
N ILE A 220 -3.09 36.72 -65.10
CA ILE A 220 -2.15 37.21 -64.09
C ILE A 220 -2.87 37.17 -62.74
N HIS A 221 -2.33 36.42 -61.78
CA HIS A 221 -2.89 36.33 -60.43
C HIS A 221 -2.19 37.23 -59.43
N ASP A 222 -0.87 37.41 -59.58
CA ASP A 222 -0.09 38.16 -58.60
C ASP A 222 1.20 38.72 -59.22
N GLU A 223 1.80 39.69 -58.53
CA GLU A 223 3.06 40.32 -58.89
C GLU A 223 4.00 40.34 -57.66
N SER A 224 5.30 40.12 -57.88
CA SER A 224 6.25 40.15 -56.76
C SER A 224 6.35 41.55 -56.16
N ALA A 225 6.68 41.66 -54.86
CA ALA A 225 6.81 42.95 -54.16
C ALA A 225 7.83 43.92 -54.81
N THR A 226 8.72 43.41 -55.68
CA THR A 226 9.70 44.20 -56.42
C THR A 226 9.24 44.57 -57.84
N GLY A 227 8.07 44.10 -58.29
CA GLY A 227 7.53 44.28 -59.64
C GLY A 227 8.28 43.53 -60.75
N LYS A 228 9.28 42.71 -60.39
CA LYS A 228 10.17 42.06 -61.39
C LYS A 228 9.62 40.74 -61.92
N THR A 229 8.70 40.10 -61.20
CA THR A 229 8.16 38.78 -61.52
C THR A 229 6.65 38.81 -61.45
N VAL A 230 6.00 38.29 -62.49
CA VAL A 230 4.55 38.17 -62.62
C VAL A 230 4.18 36.69 -62.57
N PHE A 231 3.18 36.34 -61.78
CA PHE A 231 2.68 34.97 -61.64
C PHE A 231 1.48 34.75 -62.55
N ILE A 232 1.64 33.87 -63.54
CA ILE A 232 0.64 33.64 -64.61
C ILE A 232 0.07 32.23 -64.49
N GLU A 233 -1.24 32.08 -64.42
CA GLU A 233 -1.96 30.81 -64.60
C GLU A 233 -2.20 30.60 -66.11
N PRO A 234 -1.58 29.60 -66.75
CA PRO A 234 -1.75 29.39 -68.19
C PRO A 234 -3.19 29.03 -68.56
N ALA A 235 -3.68 29.54 -69.69
CA ALA A 235 -5.05 29.30 -70.15
C ALA A 235 -5.38 27.79 -70.29
N GLU A 236 -4.40 26.97 -70.69
CA GLU A 236 -4.52 25.50 -70.79
C GLU A 236 -4.76 24.81 -69.43
N VAL A 237 -4.44 25.48 -68.32
CA VAL A 237 -4.52 24.94 -66.95
C VAL A 237 -5.76 25.48 -66.22
N VAL A 238 -6.29 26.65 -66.61
CA VAL A 238 -7.44 27.31 -65.96
C VAL A 238 -8.67 26.40 -65.89
N GLU A 239 -9.03 25.72 -66.98
CA GLU A 239 -10.22 24.86 -67.02
C GLU A 239 -10.07 23.64 -66.10
N ALA A 240 -8.91 22.99 -66.15
CA ALA A 240 -8.58 21.86 -65.27
C ALA A 240 -8.51 22.28 -63.80
N GLY A 241 -7.97 23.46 -63.50
CA GLY A 241 -7.90 24.03 -62.15
C GLY A 241 -9.28 24.40 -61.59
N ASN A 242 -10.15 25.01 -62.40
CA ASN A 242 -11.53 25.30 -61.98
C ASN A 242 -12.32 24.01 -61.71
N ARG A 243 -12.19 22.98 -62.57
CA ARG A 243 -12.83 21.68 -62.36
C ARG A 243 -12.31 20.97 -61.11
N LEU A 244 -11.00 21.02 -60.85
CA LEU A 244 -10.41 20.48 -59.62
C LEU A 244 -11.02 21.15 -58.38
N ARG A 245 -11.15 22.48 -58.40
CA ARG A 245 -11.71 23.25 -57.27
C ARG A 245 -13.19 22.97 -57.05
N GLU A 246 -13.96 22.75 -58.11
CA GLU A 246 -15.36 22.29 -58.02
C GLU A 246 -15.44 20.91 -57.36
N LEU A 247 -14.60 19.97 -57.79
CA LEU A 247 -14.53 18.63 -57.21
C LEU A 247 -14.08 18.64 -55.73
N GLU A 248 -13.14 19.50 -55.36
CA GLU A 248 -12.73 19.71 -53.95
C GLU A 248 -13.88 20.26 -53.09
N MET A 249 -14.73 21.12 -53.66
CA MET A 249 -15.94 21.60 -52.97
C MET A 249 -17.00 20.51 -52.84
N GLU A 250 -17.21 19.70 -53.88
CA GLU A 250 -18.07 18.53 -53.84
C GLU A 250 -17.59 17.51 -52.81
N GLU A 251 -16.28 17.24 -52.75
CA GLU A 251 -15.66 16.36 -51.76
C GLU A 251 -15.97 16.84 -50.34
N ARG A 252 -15.77 18.14 -50.06
CA ARG A 252 -16.08 18.71 -48.74
C ARG A 252 -17.55 18.56 -48.37
N ARG A 253 -18.47 18.77 -49.33
CA ARG A 253 -19.91 18.60 -49.10
C ARG A 253 -20.27 17.15 -48.80
N GLU A 254 -19.71 16.22 -49.55
CA GLU A 254 -19.92 14.79 -49.35
C GLU A 254 -19.35 14.32 -48.00
N ILE A 255 -18.15 14.78 -47.62
CA ILE A 255 -17.57 14.52 -46.30
C ILE A 255 -18.51 15.01 -45.19
N ILE A 256 -19.03 16.24 -45.29
CA ILE A 256 -19.98 16.78 -44.30
C ILE A 256 -21.26 15.94 -44.27
N ALA A 257 -21.77 15.50 -45.41
CA ALA A 257 -22.95 14.64 -45.48
C ALA A 257 -22.73 13.30 -44.77
N ILE A 258 -21.57 12.66 -44.97
CA ILE A 258 -21.18 11.43 -44.26
C ILE A 258 -21.08 11.68 -42.75
N LEU A 259 -20.38 12.75 -42.33
CA LEU A 259 -20.23 13.09 -40.90
C LEU A 259 -21.57 13.39 -40.22
N ARG A 260 -22.51 14.05 -40.92
CA ARG A 260 -23.88 14.24 -40.45
C ARG A 260 -24.64 12.92 -40.32
N GLY A 261 -24.54 12.04 -41.31
CA GLY A 261 -25.16 10.71 -41.23
C GLY A 261 -24.68 9.91 -40.01
N ILE A 262 -23.38 9.98 -39.69
CA ILE A 262 -22.83 9.36 -38.48
C ILE A 262 -23.37 10.06 -37.23
N ALA A 263 -23.43 11.40 -37.20
CA ALA A 263 -23.97 12.14 -36.07
C ALA A 263 -25.45 11.81 -35.82
N ASP A 264 -26.25 11.66 -36.88
CA ASP A 264 -27.66 11.26 -36.81
C ASP A 264 -27.81 9.84 -36.25
N PHE A 265 -26.86 8.94 -36.57
CA PHE A 265 -26.82 7.59 -36.01
C PHE A 265 -26.43 7.56 -34.53
N VAL A 266 -25.54 8.46 -34.10
CA VAL A 266 -25.10 8.57 -32.69
C VAL A 266 -26.14 9.28 -31.82
N ARG A 267 -26.89 10.25 -32.39
CA ARG A 267 -27.77 11.17 -31.63
C ARG A 267 -28.76 10.48 -30.68
N PRO A 268 -29.46 9.39 -31.06
CA PRO A 268 -30.40 8.69 -30.17
C PRO A 268 -29.74 8.06 -28.94
N HIS A 269 -28.43 7.82 -28.97
CA HIS A 269 -27.67 7.12 -27.93
C HIS A 269 -26.82 8.05 -27.09
N ILE A 270 -26.89 9.38 -27.29
CA ILE A 270 -26.01 10.34 -26.60
C ILE A 270 -26.11 10.23 -25.08
N ASP A 271 -27.31 10.14 -24.52
CA ASP A 271 -27.49 10.09 -23.07
C ASP A 271 -26.92 8.80 -22.48
N ASP A 272 -27.12 7.66 -23.15
CA ASP A 272 -26.55 6.36 -22.75
C ASP A 272 -25.01 6.37 -22.82
N ILE A 273 -24.43 7.00 -23.86
CA ILE A 273 -22.97 7.14 -24.00
C ILE A 273 -22.41 8.02 -22.89
N ILE A 274 -23.10 9.11 -22.53
CA ILE A 274 -22.67 9.98 -21.42
C ILE A 274 -22.69 9.22 -20.10
N GLU A 275 -23.72 8.41 -19.85
CA GLU A 275 -23.78 7.57 -18.64
C GLU A 275 -22.66 6.54 -18.61
N ALA A 276 -22.39 5.86 -19.74
CA ALA A 276 -21.24 4.97 -19.86
C ALA A 276 -19.91 5.70 -19.60
N CYS A 277 -19.76 6.96 -20.06
CA CYS A 277 -18.58 7.77 -19.76
C CYS A 277 -18.43 8.05 -18.26
N ARG A 278 -19.52 8.29 -17.52
CA ARG A 278 -19.48 8.46 -16.05
C ARG A 278 -18.96 7.20 -15.37
N SER A 279 -19.43 6.03 -15.79
CA SER A 279 -18.90 4.75 -15.28
C SER A 279 -17.39 4.60 -15.54
N ILE A 280 -16.91 5.01 -16.71
CA ILE A 280 -15.46 5.05 -16.99
C ILE A 280 -14.73 6.07 -16.10
N GLY A 281 -15.32 7.24 -15.86
CA GLY A 281 -14.80 8.23 -14.92
C GLY A 281 -14.66 7.68 -13.51
N ARG A 282 -15.65 6.93 -13.03
CA ARG A 282 -15.60 6.24 -11.73
C ARG A 282 -14.54 5.14 -11.69
N LEU A 283 -14.37 4.38 -12.78
CA LEU A 283 -13.30 3.39 -12.87
C LEU A 283 -11.90 4.04 -12.86
N ASP A 284 -11.72 5.17 -13.55
CA ASP A 284 -10.50 5.99 -13.52
C ASP A 284 -10.21 6.54 -12.11
N PHE A 285 -11.24 6.96 -11.38
CA PHE A 285 -11.14 7.36 -9.98
C PHE A 285 -10.69 6.22 -9.07
N ILE A 286 -11.27 5.02 -9.21
CA ILE A 286 -10.83 3.82 -8.47
C ILE A 286 -9.38 3.45 -8.83
N ARG A 287 -8.99 3.52 -10.12
CA ARG A 287 -7.59 3.34 -10.53
C ARG A 287 -6.67 4.34 -9.86
N ALA A 288 -7.05 5.62 -9.82
CA ALA A 288 -6.25 6.66 -9.18
C ALA A 288 -6.07 6.42 -7.67
N LYS A 289 -7.13 6.01 -6.97
CA LYS A 289 -7.05 5.58 -5.55
C LYS A 289 -6.12 4.38 -5.36
N ALA A 290 -6.19 3.38 -6.24
CA ALA A 290 -5.35 2.20 -6.16
C ALA A 290 -3.87 2.50 -6.41
N ILE A 291 -3.55 3.35 -7.39
CA ILE A 291 -2.18 3.84 -7.62
C ILE A 291 -1.68 4.55 -6.37
N PHE A 292 -2.47 5.48 -5.83
CA PHE A 292 -2.12 6.20 -4.61
C PHE A 292 -1.90 5.28 -3.40
N ALA A 293 -2.74 4.24 -3.24
CA ALA A 293 -2.61 3.25 -2.19
C ALA A 293 -1.33 2.42 -2.32
N ILE A 294 -1.01 1.94 -3.53
CA ILE A 294 0.25 1.23 -3.82
C ILE A 294 1.45 2.14 -3.51
N ASP A 295 1.38 3.40 -3.94
CA ASP A 295 2.48 4.34 -3.75
C ASP A 295 2.74 4.65 -2.27
N LEU A 296 1.72 4.52 -1.40
CA LEU A 296 1.82 4.69 0.05
C LEU A 296 2.07 3.39 0.84
N ASP A 297 2.11 2.23 0.17
CA ASP A 297 2.10 0.91 0.83
C ASP A 297 0.90 0.74 1.79
N ALA A 298 -0.26 1.27 1.40
CA ALA A 298 -1.51 1.16 2.14
C ALA A 298 -2.15 -0.23 1.92
N GLN A 299 -2.86 -0.74 2.92
CA GLN A 299 -3.44 -2.09 2.89
C GLN A 299 -4.89 -2.08 3.36
N LEU A 300 -5.67 -3.09 2.94
CA LEU A 300 -7.04 -3.26 3.42
C LEU A 300 -7.03 -3.89 4.82
N PRO A 301 -7.47 -3.18 5.87
CA PRO A 301 -7.63 -3.74 7.20
C PRO A 301 -8.94 -4.53 7.31
N HIS A 302 -9.14 -5.20 8.44
CA HIS A 302 -10.46 -5.69 8.82
C HIS A 302 -11.39 -4.50 9.13
N ILE A 303 -12.53 -4.44 8.46
CA ILE A 303 -13.52 -3.38 8.63
C ILE A 303 -14.78 -3.96 9.26
N GLU A 304 -15.23 -3.34 10.34
CA GLU A 304 -16.39 -3.78 11.10
C GLU A 304 -17.46 -2.68 11.19
N ASP A 305 -18.73 -3.05 11.17
CA ASP A 305 -19.87 -2.12 11.36
C ASP A 305 -20.11 -1.81 12.85
N LYS A 306 -19.04 -1.39 13.52
CA LYS A 306 -19.02 -0.94 14.92
C LYS A 306 -17.93 0.12 15.09
N HIS A 307 -17.85 0.73 16.26
CA HIS A 307 -16.79 1.70 16.59
C HIS A 307 -15.62 0.95 17.20
N GLU A 308 -14.51 0.87 16.46
CA GLU A 308 -13.33 0.12 16.86
C GLU A 308 -12.08 0.78 16.29
N ILE A 309 -11.04 0.88 17.12
CA ILE A 309 -9.72 1.36 16.71
C ILE A 309 -8.72 0.36 17.28
N GLU A 310 -8.30 -0.60 16.47
CA GLU A 310 -7.18 -1.49 16.78
C GLU A 310 -6.21 -1.46 15.60
N TRP A 311 -5.31 -0.49 15.62
CA TRP A 311 -4.44 -0.20 14.49
C TRP A 311 -3.00 -0.61 14.78
N TYR A 312 -2.43 -1.30 13.80
CA TYR A 312 -1.03 -1.66 13.76
C TYR A 312 -0.37 -0.91 12.61
N HIS A 313 0.77 -0.29 12.92
CA HIS A 313 1.59 0.41 11.93
C HIS A 313 0.87 1.55 11.18
N ALA A 314 0.09 2.36 11.88
CA ALA A 314 -0.57 3.53 11.29
C ALA A 314 0.46 4.64 10.99
N VAL A 315 0.54 5.10 9.75
CA VAL A 315 1.46 6.18 9.34
C VAL A 315 0.72 7.35 8.73
N HIS A 316 1.22 8.57 8.93
CA HIS A 316 0.64 9.76 8.30
C HIS A 316 1.05 9.81 6.81
N PRO A 317 0.11 9.69 5.86
CA PRO A 317 0.41 9.62 4.42
C PRO A 317 1.17 10.86 3.90
N GLY A 318 0.71 12.07 4.25
CA GLY A 318 1.40 13.30 3.86
C GLY A 318 2.83 13.40 4.39
N LEU A 319 3.10 12.88 5.59
CA LEU A 319 4.44 12.85 6.17
C LEU A 319 5.33 11.82 5.48
N VAL A 320 4.78 10.66 5.09
CA VAL A 320 5.48 9.66 4.29
C VAL A 320 5.95 10.29 2.97
N MET A 321 5.06 10.98 2.27
CA MET A 321 5.38 11.64 1.00
C MET A 321 6.42 12.75 1.15
N ALA A 322 6.35 13.53 2.23
CA ALA A 322 7.29 14.63 2.47
C ALA A 322 8.71 14.14 2.87
N LEU A 323 8.80 13.03 3.61
CA LEU A 323 10.07 12.50 4.12
C LEU A 323 10.76 11.51 3.16
N ARG A 324 10.02 10.83 2.29
CA ARG A 324 10.56 9.87 1.32
C ARG A 324 11.67 10.46 0.43
N PRO A 325 11.55 11.67 -0.16
CA PRO A 325 12.63 12.29 -0.93
C PRO A 325 13.91 12.58 -0.12
N GLN A 326 13.78 12.67 1.21
CA GLN A 326 14.90 12.91 2.13
C GLN A 326 15.53 11.60 2.64
N GLY A 327 15.02 10.44 2.22
CA GLY A 327 15.47 9.13 2.70
C GLY A 327 15.15 8.86 4.17
N ARG A 328 14.14 9.54 4.74
CA ARG A 328 13.73 9.39 6.14
C ARG A 328 12.44 8.59 6.25
N ALA A 329 12.38 7.67 7.22
CA ALA A 329 11.17 6.90 7.52
C ALA A 329 10.29 7.61 8.56
N VAL A 330 8.98 7.42 8.42
CA VAL A 330 7.99 7.84 9.43
C VAL A 330 7.95 6.81 10.55
N VAL A 331 7.86 7.27 11.80
CA VAL A 331 7.65 6.37 12.94
C VAL A 331 6.16 5.99 12.98
N PRO A 332 5.81 4.70 12.90
CA PRO A 332 4.43 4.25 12.91
C PRO A 332 3.78 4.33 14.29
N LEU A 333 2.45 4.48 14.31
CA LEU A 333 1.62 4.50 15.51
C LEU A 333 0.86 3.18 15.67
N ASN A 334 0.81 2.70 16.91
CA ASN A 334 -0.06 1.59 17.28
C ASN A 334 -1.12 2.14 18.25
N LEU A 335 -2.39 1.94 17.92
CA LEU A 335 -3.52 2.48 18.68
C LEU A 335 -4.49 1.35 19.01
N ASN A 336 -4.95 1.30 20.25
CA ASN A 336 -5.97 0.35 20.67
C ASN A 336 -6.95 1.05 21.62
N LEU A 337 -8.15 1.32 21.13
CA LEU A 337 -9.28 1.86 21.89
C LEU A 337 -10.42 0.85 21.88
N THR A 338 -10.85 0.47 23.07
CA THR A 338 -11.93 -0.50 23.28
C THR A 338 -13.10 0.14 24.02
N GLU A 339 -14.22 -0.57 24.18
CA GLU A 339 -15.37 -0.08 24.95
C GLU A 339 -15.02 0.29 26.41
N ASP A 340 -14.03 -0.39 27.00
CA ASP A 340 -13.51 -0.12 28.35
C ASP A 340 -12.49 1.03 28.38
N ARG A 341 -11.88 1.36 27.24
CA ARG A 341 -10.77 2.32 27.09
C ARG A 341 -10.98 3.17 25.85
N ARG A 342 -12.02 4.00 25.90
CA ARG A 342 -12.53 4.76 24.74
C ARG A 342 -11.74 6.04 24.49
N ILE A 343 -11.27 6.70 25.55
CA ILE A 343 -10.60 8.00 25.44
C ILE A 343 -9.14 7.87 25.90
N LEU A 344 -8.22 8.11 24.97
CA LEU A 344 -6.78 8.14 25.23
C LEU A 344 -6.33 9.57 25.56
N ILE A 345 -5.79 9.77 26.76
CA ILE A 345 -5.18 11.04 27.18
C ILE A 345 -3.67 10.97 26.95
N ILE A 346 -3.17 11.65 25.93
CA ILE A 346 -1.75 11.70 25.58
C ILE A 346 -1.06 12.86 26.31
N SER A 347 -0.02 12.54 27.05
CA SER A 347 0.84 13.50 27.74
C SER A 347 2.29 13.41 27.29
N GLY A 348 3.08 14.44 27.59
CA GLY A 348 4.50 14.54 27.21
C GLY A 348 4.86 15.89 26.58
N PRO A 349 6.14 16.10 26.23
CA PRO A 349 6.62 17.37 25.68
C PRO A 349 6.01 17.68 24.30
N ASN A 350 5.87 18.96 23.95
CA ASN A 350 5.28 19.37 22.66
C ASN A 350 6.05 18.88 21.43
N ALA A 351 7.38 18.85 21.51
CA ALA A 351 8.23 18.26 20.48
C ALA A 351 8.14 16.72 20.37
N GLY A 352 7.31 16.06 21.18
CA GLY A 352 7.17 14.60 21.23
C GLY A 352 6.28 13.97 20.15
N GLY A 353 5.59 14.77 19.31
CA GLY A 353 4.75 14.25 18.23
C GLY A 353 3.27 14.03 18.58
N LYS A 354 2.78 14.63 19.67
CA LYS A 354 1.37 14.54 20.12
C LYS A 354 0.37 14.99 19.03
N SER A 355 0.58 16.17 18.45
CA SER A 355 -0.27 16.70 17.38
C SER A 355 -0.18 15.88 16.10
N VAL A 356 0.99 15.31 15.79
CA VAL A 356 1.15 14.39 14.65
C VAL A 356 0.32 13.13 14.87
N CYS A 357 0.30 12.57 16.08
CA CYS A 357 -0.56 11.43 16.41
C CYS A 357 -2.04 11.74 16.17
N LEU A 358 -2.53 12.88 16.65
CA LEU A 358 -3.91 13.32 16.41
C LEU A 358 -4.22 13.43 14.90
N LYS A 359 -3.34 14.10 14.14
CA LYS A 359 -3.51 14.25 12.68
C LYS A 359 -3.48 12.92 11.96
N THR A 360 -2.57 12.01 12.32
CA THR A 360 -2.53 10.65 11.77
C THR A 360 -3.83 9.91 12.04
N THR A 361 -4.35 9.96 13.26
CA THR A 361 -5.63 9.32 13.58
C THR A 361 -6.78 9.89 12.77
N ALA A 362 -6.85 11.21 12.66
CA ALA A 362 -7.89 11.88 11.88
C ALA A 362 -7.84 11.50 10.40
N VAL A 363 -6.66 11.61 9.78
CA VAL A 363 -6.52 11.41 8.33
C VAL A 363 -6.68 9.94 7.93
N VAL A 364 -6.17 9.00 8.72
CA VAL A 364 -6.29 7.56 8.43
C VAL A 364 -7.75 7.11 8.54
N GLN A 365 -8.46 7.53 9.58
CA GLN A 365 -9.89 7.23 9.71
C GLN A 365 -10.72 7.90 8.59
N TYR A 366 -10.40 9.16 8.27
CA TYR A 366 -11.10 9.92 7.23
C TYR A 366 -10.90 9.31 5.84
N MET A 367 -9.67 8.89 5.51
CA MET A 367 -9.34 8.19 4.27
C MET A 367 -10.21 6.96 4.08
N MET A 368 -10.25 6.09 5.10
CA MET A 368 -11.05 4.86 5.07
C MET A 368 -12.53 5.18 4.78
N GLN A 369 -13.10 6.17 5.47
CA GLN A 369 -14.51 6.56 5.30
C GLN A 369 -14.81 7.40 4.04
N CYS A 370 -13.78 7.82 3.30
CA CYS A 370 -13.89 8.35 1.93
C CYS A 370 -13.65 7.26 0.86
N GLY A 371 -13.41 6.01 1.29
CA GLY A 371 -13.10 4.90 0.40
C GLY A 371 -11.69 4.96 -0.19
N LEU A 372 -10.72 5.62 0.47
CA LEU A 372 -9.30 5.46 0.18
C LEU A 372 -8.69 4.42 1.11
N MET A 373 -7.72 3.66 0.59
CA MET A 373 -7.04 2.65 1.39
C MET A 373 -6.28 3.31 2.57
N PRO A 374 -6.56 2.91 3.83
CA PRO A 374 -5.88 3.47 4.99
C PRO A 374 -4.43 2.99 5.07
N THR A 375 -3.55 3.84 5.59
CA THR A 375 -2.12 3.57 5.77
C THR A 375 -1.84 2.84 7.09
N VAL A 376 -2.37 1.62 7.19
CA VAL A 376 -2.21 0.68 8.31
C VAL A 376 -1.85 -0.70 7.78
N TYR A 377 -1.43 -1.62 8.66
CA TYR A 377 -1.28 -3.03 8.28
C TYR A 377 -2.63 -3.74 8.18
N ASN A 378 -2.69 -4.77 7.33
CA ASN A 378 -3.87 -5.58 7.07
C ASN A 378 -4.47 -6.29 8.30
N ASN A 379 -3.66 -6.56 9.33
CA ASN A 379 -4.09 -7.15 10.59
C ASN A 379 -4.71 -6.13 11.57
N SER A 380 -4.89 -4.88 11.14
CA SER A 380 -5.61 -3.86 11.90
C SER A 380 -7.11 -4.05 11.79
N HIS A 381 -7.85 -3.62 12.82
CA HIS A 381 -9.30 -3.52 12.82
C HIS A 381 -9.73 -2.06 12.89
N MET A 382 -10.57 -1.66 11.94
CA MET A 382 -11.11 -0.31 11.82
C MET A 382 -12.64 -0.33 11.83
N GLY A 383 -13.22 0.48 12.69
CA GLY A 383 -14.65 0.70 12.78
C GLY A 383 -15.14 1.92 11.99
N ILE A 384 -16.45 1.99 11.77
CA ILE A 384 -17.11 3.13 11.12
C ILE A 384 -17.60 4.11 12.18
N PHE A 385 -17.23 5.39 12.05
CA PHE A 385 -17.77 6.46 12.87
C PHE A 385 -18.85 7.24 12.12
N LYS A 386 -19.92 7.61 12.81
CA LYS A 386 -20.92 8.53 12.24
C LYS A 386 -20.38 9.95 12.22
N ASN A 387 -19.60 10.33 13.24
CA ASN A 387 -19.07 11.67 13.36
C ASN A 387 -17.57 11.68 13.69
N ILE A 388 -16.82 12.60 13.09
CA ILE A 388 -15.43 12.87 13.47
C ILE A 388 -15.28 14.36 13.76
N PHE A 389 -14.91 14.68 15.00
CA PHE A 389 -14.76 16.05 15.46
C PHE A 389 -13.31 16.30 15.87
N ILE A 390 -12.73 17.36 15.33
CA ILE A 390 -11.34 17.72 15.61
C ILE A 390 -11.23 19.13 16.18
N ASP A 391 -10.31 19.31 17.10
CA ASP A 391 -9.83 20.59 17.59
C ASP A 391 -8.31 20.53 17.58
N ILE A 392 -7.72 20.74 16.40
CA ILE A 392 -6.28 20.55 16.16
C ILE A 392 -5.70 21.81 15.51
N GLY A 393 -4.56 22.28 16.04
CA GLY A 393 -3.76 23.37 15.47
C GLY A 393 -3.98 24.71 16.16
N ASP A 394 -3.03 25.62 15.93
CA ASP A 394 -3.08 27.00 16.40
C ASP A 394 -3.94 27.83 15.45
N GLU A 395 -5.13 28.24 15.87
CA GLU A 395 -5.86 29.32 15.20
C GLU A 395 -5.18 30.65 15.50
N GLN A 396 -4.05 30.90 14.82
CA GLN A 396 -3.42 32.21 14.71
C GLN A 396 -3.77 32.83 13.36
N SER A 397 -5.04 33.19 13.18
CA SER A 397 -5.40 34.14 12.14
C SER A 397 -5.11 35.57 12.65
N PHE A 398 -4.52 36.41 11.79
CA PHE A 398 -4.20 37.81 12.08
C PHE A 398 -5.43 38.68 12.42
N GLU A 399 -6.65 38.16 12.29
CA GLU A 399 -7.91 38.89 12.48
C GLU A 399 -8.48 38.82 13.90
N ASN A 400 -7.75 38.23 14.85
CA ASN A 400 -8.44 37.60 15.97
C ASN A 400 -7.62 37.63 17.29
N ASP A 401 -7.23 38.83 17.72
CA ASP A 401 -6.42 39.13 18.92
C ASP A 401 -7.10 38.82 20.29
N LEU A 402 -8.26 38.13 20.30
CA LEU A 402 -9.00 37.67 21.51
C LEU A 402 -9.49 36.20 21.42
N SER A 403 -9.09 35.47 20.36
CA SER A 403 -9.97 34.47 19.73
C SER A 403 -9.59 33.00 19.90
N THR A 404 -8.35 32.65 20.21
CA THR A 404 -7.90 31.24 20.19
C THR A 404 -8.56 30.44 21.31
N TYR A 405 -8.54 30.94 22.55
CA TYR A 405 -9.23 30.29 23.68
C TYR A 405 -10.76 30.24 23.48
N SER A 406 -11.35 31.33 22.97
CA SER A 406 -12.78 31.40 22.68
C SER A 406 -13.19 30.42 21.56
N SER A 407 -12.32 30.18 20.58
CA SER A 407 -12.52 29.20 19.51
C SER A 407 -12.49 27.77 20.06
N HIS A 408 -11.47 27.41 20.82
CA HIS A 408 -11.41 26.12 21.51
C HIS A 408 -12.65 25.88 22.37
N LEU A 409 -13.13 26.88 23.12
CA LEU A 409 -14.36 26.75 23.89
C LEU A 409 -15.62 26.58 23.01
N LYS A 410 -15.70 27.23 21.85
CA LYS A 410 -16.79 27.00 20.88
C LYS A 410 -16.75 25.58 20.34
N ASN A 411 -15.57 25.05 20.00
CA ASN A 411 -15.37 23.68 19.55
C ASN A 411 -15.77 22.69 20.65
N MET A 412 -15.32 22.90 21.89
CA MET A 412 -15.70 22.07 23.04
C MET A 412 -17.21 22.12 23.33
N LYS A 413 -17.84 23.29 23.26
CA LYS A 413 -19.30 23.42 23.34
C LYS A 413 -19.99 22.61 22.25
N TYR A 414 -19.47 22.63 21.03
CA TYR A 414 -20.00 21.84 19.92
C TYR A 414 -19.89 20.34 20.21
N PHE A 415 -18.73 19.86 20.67
CA PHE A 415 -18.49 18.45 20.99
C PHE A 415 -19.50 17.97 22.05
N ILE A 416 -19.64 18.70 23.15
CA ILE A 416 -20.56 18.36 24.24
C ILE A 416 -22.01 18.19 23.77
N ASN A 417 -22.43 18.95 22.75
CA ASN A 417 -23.81 18.97 22.28
C ASN A 417 -24.11 17.97 21.16
N HIS A 418 -23.09 17.50 20.43
CA HIS A 418 -23.27 16.69 19.21
C HIS A 418 -22.57 15.33 19.23
N THR A 419 -21.78 15.05 20.27
CA THR A 419 -21.07 13.78 20.43
C THR A 419 -21.98 12.70 21.01
N ASP A 420 -21.92 11.52 20.41
CA ASP A 420 -22.60 10.28 20.82
C ASP A 420 -21.62 9.09 20.85
N GLU A 421 -22.12 7.87 21.09
CA GLU A 421 -21.33 6.64 21.06
C GLU A 421 -20.69 6.35 19.69
N ARG A 422 -21.19 6.99 18.63
CA ARG A 422 -20.74 6.82 17.24
C ARG A 422 -19.78 7.90 16.77
N SER A 423 -19.24 8.67 17.72
CA SER A 423 -18.41 9.84 17.46
C SER A 423 -16.96 9.59 17.84
N LEU A 424 -16.04 10.03 16.99
CA LEU A 424 -14.60 10.10 17.25
C LEU A 424 -14.21 11.56 17.55
N ILE A 425 -13.66 11.83 18.73
CA ILE A 425 -13.18 13.16 19.13
C ILE A 425 -11.66 13.22 19.14
N LEU A 426 -11.06 14.25 18.56
CA LEU A 426 -9.62 14.47 18.54
C LEU A 426 -9.32 15.90 18.97
N ALA A 427 -8.79 16.11 20.17
CA ALA A 427 -8.56 17.44 20.72
C ALA A 427 -7.10 17.64 21.14
N ASP A 428 -6.48 18.70 20.63
CA ASP A 428 -5.11 19.09 20.97
C ASP A 428 -5.11 20.10 22.12
N GLU A 429 -4.22 19.91 23.08
CA GLU A 429 -3.98 20.77 24.24
C GLU A 429 -5.25 21.25 24.97
N MET A 430 -6.20 20.35 25.18
CA MET A 430 -7.53 20.74 25.65
C MET A 430 -7.47 21.46 27.02
N GLY A 431 -8.03 22.69 27.04
CA GLY A 431 -8.03 23.58 28.20
C GLY A 431 -6.82 24.52 28.28
N SER A 432 -5.93 24.55 27.29
CA SER A 432 -4.84 25.54 27.18
C SER A 432 -5.37 26.95 26.89
N GLY A 433 -4.51 27.97 26.97
CA GLY A 433 -4.87 29.36 26.64
C GLY A 433 -5.55 30.17 27.75
N THR A 434 -5.60 29.63 28.98
CA THR A 434 -6.12 30.33 30.17
C THR A 434 -5.28 30.01 31.42
N GLU A 435 -5.69 30.52 32.58
CA GLU A 435 -5.07 30.18 33.87
C GLU A 435 -5.04 28.66 34.08
N PRO A 436 -3.87 28.04 34.33
CA PRO A 436 -3.71 26.58 34.36
C PRO A 436 -4.66 25.85 35.31
N GLN A 437 -5.00 26.44 36.45
CA GLN A 437 -5.91 25.84 37.43
C GLN A 437 -7.35 25.75 36.88
N ILE A 438 -7.84 26.85 36.30
CA ILE A 438 -9.19 26.92 35.73
C ILE A 438 -9.26 26.09 34.45
N GLY A 439 -8.24 26.20 33.59
CA GLY A 439 -8.14 25.44 32.34
C GLY A 439 -8.14 23.93 32.57
N GLY A 440 -7.32 23.44 33.51
CA GLY A 440 -7.27 22.03 33.88
C GLY A 440 -8.58 21.51 34.47
N ALA A 441 -9.24 22.28 35.35
CA ALA A 441 -10.52 21.90 35.93
C ALA A 441 -11.64 21.83 34.90
N LEU A 442 -11.70 22.82 34.00
CA LEU A 442 -12.69 22.86 32.93
C LEU A 442 -12.50 21.71 31.94
N ALA A 443 -11.25 21.45 31.53
CA ALA A 443 -10.89 20.33 30.68
C ALA A 443 -11.36 18.99 31.29
N GLN A 444 -11.09 18.76 32.57
CA GLN A 444 -11.53 17.56 33.26
C GLN A 444 -13.06 17.42 33.28
N ALA A 445 -13.80 18.50 33.55
CA ALA A 445 -15.26 18.48 33.54
C ALA A 445 -15.84 18.20 32.14
N ILE A 446 -15.23 18.75 31.10
CA ILE A 446 -15.60 18.51 29.70
C ILE A 446 -15.35 17.04 29.33
N LEU A 447 -14.15 16.53 29.61
CA LEU A 447 -13.81 15.13 29.35
C LEU A 447 -14.74 14.17 30.08
N GLN A 448 -15.06 14.44 31.34
CA GLN A 448 -15.99 13.60 32.09
C GLN A 448 -17.38 13.56 31.41
N LYS A 449 -17.84 14.69 30.87
CA LYS A 449 -19.11 14.74 30.14
C LYS A 449 -19.04 13.99 28.80
N LEU A 450 -17.94 14.10 28.06
CA LEU A 450 -17.71 13.36 26.81
C LEU A 450 -17.55 11.86 27.06
N GLY A 451 -16.85 11.46 28.12
CA GLY A 451 -16.73 10.05 28.51
C GLY A 451 -18.08 9.40 28.81
N LYS A 452 -19.04 10.17 29.34
CA LYS A 452 -20.43 9.72 29.59
C LYS A 452 -21.25 9.54 28.31
N SER A 453 -20.91 10.20 27.20
CA SER A 453 -21.64 10.00 25.93
C SER A 453 -21.24 8.71 25.21
N GLY A 454 -20.20 8.01 25.69
CA GLY A 454 -19.73 6.74 25.11
C GLY A 454 -18.86 6.89 23.87
N CYS A 455 -18.42 8.11 23.53
CA CYS A 455 -17.58 8.34 22.36
C CYS A 455 -16.17 7.78 22.51
N MET A 456 -15.51 7.55 21.39
CA MET A 456 -14.07 7.28 21.34
C MET A 456 -13.29 8.56 21.07
N GLY A 457 -12.05 8.64 21.52
CA GLY A 457 -11.25 9.82 21.24
C GLY A 457 -9.81 9.80 21.70
N ILE A 458 -9.06 10.77 21.21
CA ILE A 458 -7.69 11.05 21.62
C ILE A 458 -7.61 12.52 22.01
N VAL A 459 -7.13 12.78 23.22
CA VAL A 459 -6.96 14.13 23.74
C VAL A 459 -5.52 14.31 24.18
N THR A 460 -4.87 15.37 23.77
CA THR A 460 -3.53 15.70 24.27
C THR A 460 -3.62 16.72 25.38
N THR A 461 -2.73 16.64 26.36
CA THR A 461 -2.70 17.59 27.46
C THR A 461 -1.31 17.76 28.08
N HIS A 462 -1.17 18.89 28.78
CA HIS A 462 -0.06 19.20 29.67
C HIS A 462 -0.45 19.19 31.14
N TYR A 463 -1.75 19.11 31.44
CA TYR A 463 -2.21 19.25 32.81
C TYR A 463 -2.08 17.95 33.60
N GLN A 464 -1.51 18.05 34.80
CA GLN A 464 -1.26 16.90 35.66
C GLN A 464 -2.56 16.26 36.19
N ASN A 465 -3.58 17.08 36.48
CA ASN A 465 -4.87 16.58 36.99
C ASN A 465 -5.56 15.63 35.99
N LEU A 466 -5.37 15.84 34.69
CA LEU A 466 -5.92 14.98 33.64
C LEU A 466 -5.23 13.61 33.57
N LYS A 467 -3.93 13.55 33.91
CA LYS A 467 -3.20 12.27 34.02
C LYS A 467 -3.76 11.42 35.15
N THR A 468 -3.97 12.04 36.33
CA THR A 468 -4.58 11.36 37.48
C THR A 468 -6.02 10.96 37.19
N PHE A 469 -6.77 11.82 36.50
CA PHE A 469 -8.15 11.54 36.11
C PHE A 469 -8.25 10.28 35.23
N ALA A 470 -7.40 10.14 34.21
CA ALA A 470 -7.39 8.97 33.34
C ALA A 470 -7.07 7.64 34.04
N ASP A 471 -6.35 7.66 35.17
CA ASP A 471 -6.11 6.46 35.97
C ASP A 471 -7.29 6.12 36.90
N SER A 472 -8.07 7.13 37.31
CA SER A 472 -9.16 6.97 38.28
C SER A 472 -10.54 6.72 37.66
N GLU A 473 -10.78 7.18 36.43
CA GLU A 473 -12.10 7.13 35.78
C GLU A 473 -12.17 6.01 34.74
N SER A 474 -13.28 5.26 34.71
CA SER A 474 -13.50 4.21 33.72
C SER A 474 -13.72 4.77 32.31
N GLY A 475 -13.28 4.05 31.29
CA GLY A 475 -13.38 4.50 29.89
C GLY A 475 -12.20 5.36 29.43
N PHE A 476 -11.28 5.73 30.32
CA PHE A 476 -10.08 6.52 30.00
C PHE A 476 -8.82 5.67 30.08
N VAL A 477 -7.81 6.05 29.29
CA VAL A 477 -6.49 5.44 29.35
C VAL A 477 -5.42 6.50 29.14
N ASN A 478 -4.36 6.44 29.95
CA ASN A 478 -3.21 7.32 29.79
C ASN A 478 -2.34 6.89 28.60
N GLY A 479 -1.72 7.86 27.94
CA GLY A 479 -0.71 7.65 26.89
C GLY A 479 0.44 8.64 27.05
N ALA A 480 1.62 8.22 26.59
CA ALA A 480 2.82 9.03 26.60
C ALA A 480 3.55 8.94 25.27
N MET A 481 3.99 10.09 24.75
CA MET A 481 5.01 10.11 23.70
C MET A 481 6.38 9.84 24.30
N LEU A 482 7.07 8.83 23.78
CA LEU A 482 8.37 8.42 24.28
C LEU A 482 9.46 9.42 23.88
N TYR A 483 10.39 9.61 24.81
CA TYR A 483 11.50 10.53 24.68
C TYR A 483 12.79 9.84 25.11
N ASP A 484 13.80 9.88 24.25
CA ASP A 484 15.11 9.33 24.56
C ASP A 484 15.87 10.32 25.44
N ARG A 485 16.02 9.98 26.72
CA ARG A 485 16.75 10.81 27.69
C ARG A 485 18.27 10.81 27.48
N GLN A 486 18.85 9.80 26.83
CA GLN A 486 20.29 9.73 26.62
C GLN A 486 20.72 10.70 25.52
N HIS A 487 19.99 10.70 24.40
CA HIS A 487 20.27 11.59 23.26
C HIS A 487 19.42 12.88 23.30
N LEU A 488 18.51 12.99 24.26
CA LEU A 488 17.59 14.11 24.45
C LEU A 488 16.83 14.42 23.16
N GLN A 489 16.22 13.40 22.55
CA GLN A 489 15.48 13.49 21.29
C GLN A 489 14.14 12.76 21.38
N PRO A 490 13.09 13.27 20.73
CA PRO A 490 11.82 12.57 20.64
C PRO A 490 11.98 11.29 19.81
N THR A 491 11.43 10.17 20.29
CA THR A 491 11.39 8.92 19.50
C THR A 491 10.13 8.82 18.65
N PHE A 492 9.14 9.68 18.89
CA PHE A 492 7.82 9.70 18.25
C PHE A 492 7.01 8.40 18.43
N GLU A 493 7.45 7.51 19.33
CA GLU A 493 6.74 6.29 19.67
C GLU A 493 5.67 6.57 20.74
N LEU A 494 4.45 6.12 20.50
CA LEU A 494 3.36 6.19 21.48
C LEU A 494 3.40 4.99 22.43
N SER A 495 3.40 5.25 23.74
CA SER A 495 3.22 4.25 24.79
C SER A 495 1.86 4.41 25.44
N VAL A 496 0.96 3.46 25.21
CA VAL A 496 -0.36 3.42 25.85
C VAL A 496 -0.28 2.76 27.23
N GLY A 497 -1.03 3.31 28.19
CA GLY A 497 -1.20 2.82 29.56
C GLY A 497 -0.28 3.47 30.60
N ASN A 498 0.60 4.39 30.22
CA ASN A 498 1.47 5.12 31.16
C ASN A 498 1.42 6.62 30.88
N PRO A 499 1.36 7.47 31.91
CA PRO A 499 1.50 8.91 31.75
C PRO A 499 2.93 9.30 31.37
N GLY A 500 3.07 10.37 30.58
CA GLY A 500 4.35 10.95 30.19
C GLY A 500 4.87 11.92 31.25
N SER A 501 6.19 12.00 31.38
CA SER A 501 6.88 12.97 32.23
C SER A 501 7.15 14.29 31.48
N SER A 502 7.24 15.39 32.23
CA SER A 502 7.55 16.71 31.68
C SER A 502 9.07 16.90 31.61
N PHE A 503 9.64 17.00 30.41
CA PHE A 503 11.10 17.14 30.19
C PHE A 503 11.56 18.60 30.01
N ALA A 504 10.76 19.59 30.40
CA ALA A 504 11.02 21.00 30.10
C ALA A 504 12.40 21.48 30.59
N LEU A 505 12.81 21.06 31.79
CA LEU A 505 14.12 21.42 32.36
C LEU A 505 15.30 20.69 31.69
N ASP A 506 15.11 19.44 31.29
CA ASP A 506 16.11 18.66 30.55
C ASP A 506 16.33 19.26 29.14
N ILE A 507 15.26 19.71 28.49
CA ILE A 507 15.30 20.41 27.20
C ILE A 507 15.97 21.77 27.33
N ALA A 508 15.62 22.56 28.36
CA ALA A 508 16.24 23.84 28.67
C ALA A 508 17.77 23.71 28.82
N THR A 509 18.22 22.65 29.48
CA THR A 509 19.66 22.33 29.63
C THR A 509 20.33 22.11 28.27
N LYS A 510 19.69 21.37 27.35
CA LYS A 510 20.23 21.09 26.01
C LYS A 510 20.29 22.32 25.11
N ILE A 511 19.32 23.21 25.23
CA ILE A 511 19.28 24.49 24.49
C ILE A 511 20.43 25.41 24.93
N GLY A 512 21.02 25.15 26.10
CA GLY A 512 22.17 25.90 26.62
C GLY A 512 21.79 26.99 27.63
N LEU A 513 20.64 26.85 28.30
CA LEU A 513 20.30 27.75 29.40
C LEU A 513 21.34 27.62 30.54
N PRO A 514 21.76 28.73 31.16
CA PRO A 514 22.71 28.72 32.26
C PRO A 514 22.26 27.81 33.42
N ARG A 515 23.21 27.08 34.02
CA ARG A 515 22.91 26.06 35.04
C ARG A 515 22.30 26.65 36.32
N ASP A 516 22.76 27.83 36.71
CA ASP A 516 22.23 28.63 37.82
C ASP A 516 20.72 28.91 37.64
N VAL A 517 20.29 29.33 36.44
CA VAL A 517 18.87 29.57 36.13
C VAL A 517 18.06 28.26 36.21
N ILE A 518 18.63 27.14 35.79
CA ILE A 518 17.95 25.83 35.82
C ILE A 518 17.85 25.30 37.26
N GLU A 519 18.87 25.52 38.09
CA GLU A 519 18.86 25.15 39.50
C GLU A 519 17.84 25.99 40.28
N GLU A 520 17.80 27.30 40.05
CA GLU A 520 16.80 28.19 40.64
C GLU A 520 15.37 27.80 40.20
N ALA A 521 15.17 27.48 38.92
CA ALA A 521 13.88 26.99 38.42
C ALA A 521 13.43 25.67 39.08
N LYS A 522 14.37 24.75 39.40
CA LYS A 522 14.08 23.52 40.13
C LYS A 522 13.65 23.79 41.57
N GLU A 523 14.26 24.77 42.22
CA GLU A 523 13.89 25.19 43.57
C GLU A 523 12.48 25.82 43.59
N ILE A 524 12.17 26.68 42.61
CA ILE A 524 10.86 27.35 42.49
C ILE A 524 9.72 26.34 42.24
N VAL A 525 9.93 25.37 41.36
CA VAL A 525 8.95 24.32 41.06
C VAL A 525 8.74 23.37 42.26
N GLY A 526 9.69 23.33 43.18
CA GLY A 526 9.65 22.53 44.40
C GLY A 526 10.07 21.07 44.16
N SER A 527 10.68 20.47 45.19
CA SER A 527 11.17 19.09 45.13
C SER A 527 10.06 18.08 44.85
N ASP A 528 8.84 18.32 45.33
CA ASP A 528 7.75 17.35 45.22
C ASP A 528 7.24 17.19 43.79
N TYR A 529 7.20 18.26 43.00
CA TYR A 529 6.79 18.22 41.60
C TYR A 529 7.86 17.53 40.73
N VAL A 530 9.14 17.85 40.95
CA VAL A 530 10.27 17.22 40.23
C VAL A 530 10.41 15.74 40.61
N ASN A 531 10.21 15.40 41.88
CA ASN A 531 10.30 14.03 42.37
C ASN A 531 9.13 13.17 41.88
N LEU A 532 7.90 13.70 41.81
CA LEU A 532 6.75 12.96 41.30
C LEU A 532 6.93 12.56 39.83
N ASP A 533 7.35 13.48 38.97
CA ASP A 533 7.62 13.18 37.56
C ASP A 533 8.80 12.19 37.39
N LYS A 534 9.80 12.26 38.28
CA LYS A 534 10.89 11.28 38.33
C LYS A 534 10.39 9.88 38.72
N TYR A 535 9.55 9.78 39.75
CA TYR A 535 8.96 8.50 40.17
C TYR A 535 8.02 7.91 39.12
N LEU A 536 7.19 8.73 38.46
CA LEU A 536 6.35 8.28 37.34
C LEU A 536 7.19 7.74 36.19
N SER A 537 8.32 8.40 35.88
CA SER A 537 9.25 7.94 34.86
C SER A 537 9.95 6.63 35.25
N GLU A 538 10.31 6.44 36.51
CA GLU A 538 10.92 5.19 37.02
C GLU A 538 9.91 4.04 36.99
N ILE A 539 8.67 4.27 37.42
CA ILE A 539 7.58 3.29 37.36
C ILE A 539 7.29 2.86 35.92
N ALA A 540 7.20 3.82 34.99
CA ALA A 540 6.96 3.53 33.57
C ALA A 540 8.11 2.69 32.98
N ARG A 541 9.37 3.00 33.34
CA ARG A 541 10.56 2.25 32.92
C ARG A 541 10.54 0.82 33.45
N ASP A 542 10.29 0.65 34.75
CA ASP A 542 10.27 -0.67 35.37
C ASP A 542 9.15 -1.53 34.79
N ARG A 543 7.96 -0.96 34.60
CA ARG A 543 6.84 -1.66 33.96
C ARG A 543 7.19 -2.13 32.55
N ARG A 544 7.84 -1.29 31.73
CA ARG A 544 8.31 -1.65 30.38
C ARG A 544 9.37 -2.75 30.44
N TYR A 545 10.35 -2.63 31.34
CA TYR A 545 11.37 -3.66 31.55
C TYR A 545 10.73 -5.01 31.89
N TRP A 546 9.76 -5.02 32.81
CA TRP A 546 9.05 -6.24 33.19
C TRP A 546 8.14 -6.78 32.09
N ALA A 547 7.48 -5.92 31.31
CA ALA A 547 6.66 -6.34 30.16
C ALA A 547 7.53 -7.04 29.10
N ASN A 548 8.64 -6.43 28.69
CA ASN A 548 9.58 -7.02 27.73
C ASN A 548 10.19 -8.33 28.24
N LYS A 549 10.51 -8.40 29.53
CA LYS A 549 11.03 -9.62 30.15
C LYS A 549 9.99 -10.74 30.17
N ARG A 550 8.72 -10.40 30.42
CA ARG A 550 7.59 -11.34 30.41
C ARG A 550 7.30 -11.87 29.00
N GLN A 551 7.37 -11.02 27.99
CA GLN A 551 7.24 -11.45 26.58
C GLN A 551 8.38 -12.38 26.17
N ASN A 552 9.63 -12.02 26.48
CA ASN A 552 10.78 -12.89 26.24
C ASN A 552 10.68 -14.25 26.97
N ILE A 553 10.11 -14.29 28.17
CA ILE A 553 9.87 -15.53 28.90
C ILE A 553 8.82 -16.38 28.16
N ARG A 554 7.68 -15.79 27.75
CA ARG A 554 6.64 -16.48 26.97
C ARG A 554 7.16 -17.07 25.66
N GLU A 555 7.97 -16.31 24.92
CA GLU A 555 8.58 -16.80 23.67
C GLU A 555 9.54 -17.98 23.92
N LYS A 556 10.28 -17.95 25.03
CA LYS A 556 11.16 -19.05 25.42
C LYS A 556 10.38 -20.27 25.90
N GLU A 557 9.29 -20.08 26.64
CA GLU A 557 8.38 -21.16 27.07
C GLU A 557 7.74 -21.83 25.85
N SER A 558 7.19 -21.06 24.90
CA SER A 558 6.62 -21.62 23.67
C SER A 558 7.65 -22.40 22.85
N LYS A 559 8.89 -21.89 22.73
CA LYS A 559 9.98 -22.63 22.09
C LYS A 559 10.32 -23.91 22.85
N LEU A 560 10.38 -23.87 24.19
CA LEU A 560 10.62 -25.04 25.02
C LEU A 560 9.52 -26.10 24.85
N ASP A 561 8.26 -25.71 24.83
CA ASP A 561 7.13 -26.62 24.63
C ASP A 561 7.18 -27.28 23.25
N SER A 562 7.49 -26.51 22.19
CA SER A 562 7.68 -27.08 20.85
C SER A 562 8.85 -28.06 20.78
N LEU A 563 9.96 -27.75 21.47
CA LEU A 563 11.12 -28.64 21.56
C LEU A 563 10.77 -29.92 22.34
N LEU A 564 10.07 -29.80 23.47
CA LEU A 564 9.63 -30.94 24.27
C LEU A 564 8.72 -31.87 23.47
N SER A 565 7.75 -31.31 22.74
CA SER A 565 6.87 -32.09 21.85
C SER A 565 7.67 -32.86 20.80
N ASN A 566 8.63 -32.20 20.14
CA ASN A 566 9.49 -32.86 19.15
C ASN A 566 10.39 -33.95 19.79
N TYR A 567 10.87 -33.73 21.03
CA TYR A 567 11.65 -34.72 21.76
C TYR A 567 10.81 -35.93 22.19
N GLU A 568 9.55 -35.72 22.58
CA GLU A 568 8.64 -36.81 22.94
C GLU A 568 8.26 -37.66 21.73
N GLU A 569 8.01 -37.02 20.58
CA GLU A 569 7.74 -37.71 19.30
C GLU A 569 8.95 -38.54 18.87
N THR A 570 10.14 -37.92 18.79
CA THR A 570 11.38 -38.64 18.42
C THR A 570 11.76 -39.74 19.41
N ALA A 571 11.51 -39.54 20.72
CA ALA A 571 11.72 -40.60 21.72
C ALA A 571 10.70 -41.74 21.59
N GLY A 572 9.46 -41.44 21.19
CA GLY A 572 8.44 -42.41 20.84
C GLY A 572 8.88 -43.28 19.66
N ASP A 573 9.33 -42.65 18.59
CA ASP A 573 9.84 -43.32 17.38
C ASP A 573 11.07 -44.19 17.67
N LEU A 574 12.03 -43.67 18.43
CA LEU A 574 13.22 -44.42 18.86
C LEU A 574 12.85 -45.65 19.70
N ARG A 575 11.85 -45.55 20.58
CA ARG A 575 11.36 -46.70 21.36
C ARG A 575 10.69 -47.74 20.46
N ALA A 576 9.90 -47.30 19.48
CA ALA A 576 9.25 -48.19 18.52
C ALA A 576 10.28 -48.93 17.65
N GLN A 577 11.26 -48.20 17.10
CA GLN A 577 12.37 -48.78 16.33
C GLN A 577 13.20 -49.75 17.16
N ARG A 578 13.54 -49.40 18.41
CA ARG A 578 14.27 -50.30 19.32
C ARG A 578 13.50 -51.60 19.58
N LYS A 579 12.18 -51.51 19.77
CA LYS A 579 11.32 -52.69 19.99
C LYS A 579 11.25 -53.58 18.74
N ALA A 580 11.19 -52.99 17.55
CA ALA A 580 11.23 -53.71 16.28
C ALA A 580 12.56 -54.46 16.10
N ILE A 581 13.69 -53.77 16.24
CA ILE A 581 15.04 -54.36 16.08
C ILE A 581 15.26 -55.53 17.05
N ILE A 582 14.85 -55.38 18.33
CA ILE A 582 14.99 -56.45 19.32
C ILE A 582 14.10 -57.66 18.98
N ASN A 583 12.90 -57.44 18.44
CA ASN A 583 12.01 -58.53 18.04
C ASN A 583 12.55 -59.27 16.81
N ASP A 584 13.07 -58.55 15.82
CA ASP A 584 13.67 -59.15 14.63
C ASP A 584 14.92 -59.95 15.00
N ALA A 585 15.81 -59.40 15.85
CA ALA A 585 16.98 -60.13 16.35
C ALA A 585 16.59 -61.39 17.14
N ARG A 586 15.51 -61.35 17.94
CA ARG A 586 14.99 -62.53 18.64
C ARG A 586 14.41 -63.58 17.69
N LYS A 587 13.84 -63.17 16.57
CA LYS A 587 13.30 -64.08 15.55
C LYS A 587 14.43 -64.77 14.79
N GLU A 588 15.43 -64.01 14.34
CA GLU A 588 16.64 -64.54 13.70
C GLU A 588 17.38 -65.52 14.61
N ALA A 589 17.57 -65.17 15.89
CA ALA A 589 18.21 -66.05 16.86
C ALA A 589 17.44 -67.37 17.06
N ARG A 590 16.10 -67.32 17.03
CA ARG A 590 15.26 -68.52 17.15
C ARG A 590 15.38 -69.43 15.93
N GLU A 591 15.37 -68.87 14.73
CA GLU A 591 15.54 -69.63 13.48
C GLU A 591 16.92 -70.31 13.40
N ILE A 592 17.98 -69.62 13.84
CA ILE A 592 19.33 -70.19 13.92
C ILE A 592 19.36 -71.36 14.91
N LEU A 593 18.81 -71.18 16.12
CA LEU A 593 18.78 -72.23 17.15
C LEU A 593 17.98 -73.46 16.72
N GLU A 594 16.85 -73.28 16.03
CA GLU A 594 16.07 -74.39 15.47
C GLU A 594 16.85 -75.15 14.38
N GLY A 595 17.53 -74.43 13.48
CA GLY A 595 18.38 -75.04 12.45
C GLY A 595 19.58 -75.79 13.02
N VAL A 596 20.18 -75.28 14.10
CA VAL A 596 21.27 -75.92 14.84
C VAL A 596 20.77 -77.18 15.55
N ASN A 597 19.66 -77.10 16.27
CA ASN A 597 19.10 -78.25 16.99
C ASN A 597 18.74 -79.40 16.03
N ALA A 598 18.18 -79.08 14.86
CA ALA A 598 17.89 -80.08 13.83
C ALA A 598 19.16 -80.76 13.29
N LYS A 599 20.27 -80.03 13.17
CA LYS A 599 21.58 -80.61 12.77
C LYS A 599 22.14 -81.52 13.86
N ILE A 600 22.06 -81.10 15.13
CA ILE A 600 22.49 -81.89 16.29
C ILE A 600 21.70 -83.20 16.39
N GLU A 601 20.37 -83.15 16.21
CA GLU A 601 19.54 -84.37 16.24
C GLU A 601 19.90 -85.35 15.12
N ARG A 602 20.15 -84.85 13.90
CA ARG A 602 20.60 -85.69 12.77
C ARG A 602 21.94 -86.37 13.07
N THR A 603 22.92 -85.63 13.60
CA THR A 603 24.24 -86.21 13.94
C THR A 603 24.14 -87.21 15.09
N ILE A 604 23.29 -86.99 16.10
CA ILE A 604 23.04 -87.99 17.17
C ILE A 604 22.44 -89.28 16.60
N LEU A 605 21.53 -89.16 15.63
CA LEU A 605 20.87 -90.30 15.00
C LEU A 605 21.86 -91.10 14.12
N GLU A 606 22.78 -90.42 13.45
CA GLU A 606 23.89 -91.05 12.71
C GLU A 606 24.89 -91.74 13.63
N ILE A 607 25.23 -91.11 14.77
CA ILE A 607 26.10 -91.73 15.80
C ILE A 607 25.46 -93.02 16.36
N ARG A 608 24.15 -93.02 16.63
CA ARG A 608 23.43 -94.23 17.09
C ARG A 608 23.43 -95.36 16.05
N LYS A 609 23.35 -95.04 14.75
CA LYS A 609 23.40 -96.05 13.68
C LYS A 609 24.81 -96.61 13.46
N ALA A 610 25.86 -95.85 13.78
CA ALA A 610 27.25 -96.21 13.53
C ALA A 610 27.95 -96.93 14.70
N GLU A 611 27.21 -97.45 15.70
CA GLU A 611 27.74 -98.02 16.96
C GLU A 611 28.69 -99.24 16.81
N ALA A 612 28.97 -99.72 15.59
CA ALA A 612 29.86 -100.86 15.33
C ALA A 612 31.26 -100.50 14.76
N GLU A 613 31.53 -99.26 14.33
CA GLU A 613 32.86 -98.85 13.81
C GLU A 613 33.51 -97.74 14.66
N LYS A 614 34.45 -98.12 15.54
CA LYS A 614 35.10 -97.24 16.53
C LYS A 614 35.75 -95.97 15.96
N GLU A 615 36.19 -95.94 14.70
CA GLU A 615 36.81 -94.74 14.11
C GLU A 615 35.78 -93.70 13.63
N LYS A 616 34.68 -94.12 12.98
CA LYS A 616 33.64 -93.19 12.51
C LYS A 616 32.84 -92.57 13.67
N THR A 617 32.60 -93.33 14.74
CA THR A 617 31.94 -92.80 15.95
C THR A 617 32.80 -91.73 16.65
N LYS A 618 34.13 -91.82 16.54
CA LYS A 618 35.06 -90.86 17.16
C LYS A 618 35.14 -89.56 16.35
N ALA A 619 35.07 -89.64 15.02
CA ALA A 619 34.99 -88.48 14.13
C ALA A 619 33.67 -87.72 14.31
N LEU A 620 32.52 -88.41 14.28
CA LEU A 620 31.21 -87.78 14.48
C LEU A 620 31.04 -87.18 15.88
N ARG A 621 31.62 -87.78 16.94
CA ARG A 621 31.63 -87.18 18.28
C ARG A 621 32.45 -85.89 18.35
N ARG A 622 33.58 -85.81 17.63
CA ARG A 622 34.37 -84.57 17.53
C ARG A 622 33.61 -83.48 16.78
N GLU A 623 32.94 -83.84 15.69
CA GLU A 623 32.13 -82.90 14.90
C GLU A 623 30.93 -82.37 15.70
N LEU A 624 30.31 -83.23 16.52
CA LEU A 624 29.23 -82.82 17.44
C LEU A 624 29.73 -81.92 18.58
N ASP A 625 30.92 -82.18 19.12
CA ASP A 625 31.54 -81.34 20.16
C ASP A 625 32.03 -79.99 19.59
N GLU A 626 32.51 -79.95 18.34
CA GLU A 626 32.81 -78.71 17.61
C GLU A 626 31.55 -77.90 17.31
N LEU A 627 30.48 -78.55 16.84
CA LEU A 627 29.17 -77.89 16.66
C LEU A 627 28.63 -77.32 17.97
N LYS A 628 28.74 -78.05 19.09
CA LYS A 628 28.33 -77.53 20.40
C LYS A 628 29.18 -76.34 20.85
N LYS A 629 30.49 -76.34 20.59
CA LYS A 629 31.35 -75.19 20.89
C LYS A 629 31.00 -73.97 20.05
N ASN A 630 30.81 -74.15 18.75
CA ASN A 630 30.48 -73.04 17.84
C ASN A 630 29.13 -72.41 18.17
N VAL A 631 28.15 -73.18 18.64
CA VAL A 631 26.84 -72.66 19.06
C VAL A 631 26.92 -71.84 20.35
N ILE A 632 27.83 -72.19 21.25
CA ILE A 632 28.08 -71.44 22.48
C ILE A 632 28.84 -70.14 22.15
N GLU A 633 29.80 -70.18 21.22
CA GLU A 633 30.51 -68.98 20.75
C GLU A 633 29.61 -68.04 19.91
N ASP A 634 28.70 -68.57 19.08
CA ASP A 634 27.73 -67.78 18.31
C ASP A 634 26.58 -67.21 19.17
N ALA A 635 26.19 -67.90 20.25
CA ALA A 635 25.23 -67.38 21.23
C ALA A 635 25.82 -66.22 22.06
N ASP A 636 27.11 -66.24 22.36
CA ASP A 636 27.80 -65.15 23.05
C ASP A 636 28.18 -63.98 22.10
N SER A 637 28.48 -64.25 20.82
CA SER A 637 28.84 -63.21 19.85
C SER A 637 27.61 -62.43 19.31
N SER A 638 26.47 -63.10 19.16
CA SER A 638 25.24 -62.48 18.61
C SER A 638 24.50 -61.54 19.57
N VAL A 639 24.72 -61.65 20.88
CA VAL A 639 24.08 -60.79 21.89
C VAL A 639 24.87 -59.50 22.16
N VAL A 640 26.18 -59.48 21.88
CA VAL A 640 27.06 -58.37 22.28
C VAL A 640 27.47 -57.46 21.11
N ASP A 641 27.54 -57.95 19.86
CA ASP A 641 28.11 -57.17 18.74
C ASP A 641 27.10 -56.61 17.71
N LYS A 642 25.78 -56.76 17.93
CA LYS A 642 24.72 -56.14 17.10
C LYS A 642 23.87 -55.07 17.83
N LEU A 643 24.45 -54.36 18.79
CA LEU A 643 23.89 -53.08 19.27
C LEU A 643 24.53 -51.93 18.46
N PRO A 644 23.78 -51.12 17.70
CA PRO A 644 24.32 -49.94 17.06
C PRO A 644 24.99 -49.04 18.10
N LYS A 645 26.23 -48.59 17.84
CA LYS A 645 27.02 -47.66 18.69
C LYS A 645 26.35 -46.29 18.96
N ALA A 646 25.08 -46.10 18.59
CA ALA A 646 24.30 -44.89 18.80
C ALA A 646 23.59 -44.82 20.18
N LEU A 647 23.81 -45.79 21.09
CA LEU A 647 23.13 -45.85 22.40
C LEU A 647 24.09 -45.88 23.60
N ALA A 648 25.17 -45.10 23.56
CA ALA A 648 25.85 -44.73 24.81
C ALA A 648 24.90 -43.81 25.61
N PRO A 649 24.56 -44.10 26.87
CA PRO A 649 23.77 -43.17 27.67
C PRO A 649 24.56 -41.85 27.77
N LEU A 650 23.95 -40.75 27.33
CA LEU A 650 24.43 -39.42 27.66
C LEU A 650 24.59 -39.38 29.18
N ARG A 651 25.83 -39.30 29.65
CA ARG A 651 26.13 -39.06 31.06
C ARG A 651 25.46 -37.74 31.43
N HIS A 652 24.30 -37.82 32.08
CA HIS A 652 23.76 -36.71 32.84
C HIS A 652 24.87 -36.27 33.80
N LYS A 653 25.39 -35.05 33.61
CA LYS A 653 25.94 -34.31 34.74
C LYS A 653 24.76 -34.00 35.65
N SER A 654 24.43 -34.96 36.50
CA SER A 654 23.59 -34.74 37.66
C SER A 654 24.26 -33.66 38.49
N ARG A 655 23.66 -32.48 38.47
CA ARG A 655 23.91 -31.43 39.44
C ARG A 655 23.44 -32.03 40.77
N ARG A 656 24.38 -32.59 41.54
CA ARG A 656 24.16 -32.98 42.94
C ARG A 656 23.64 -31.74 43.67
N VAL A 657 22.35 -31.74 43.94
CA VAL A 657 21.80 -31.00 45.06
C VAL A 657 22.34 -31.74 46.29
N ASN A 658 23.25 -31.09 47.03
CA ASN A 658 23.61 -31.51 48.37
C ASN A 658 22.44 -31.14 49.28
N GLU A 659 21.48 -32.04 49.42
CA GLU A 659 20.66 -32.14 50.62
C GLU A 659 21.51 -32.82 51.70
N ASN A 660 22.29 -32.01 52.40
CA ASN A 660 22.77 -32.23 53.76
C ASN A 660 23.35 -30.90 54.27
N ALA A 661 22.46 -29.92 54.47
CA ALA A 661 22.76 -28.69 55.22
C ALA A 661 21.48 -28.00 55.72
N ARG A 662 20.56 -28.76 56.31
CA ARG A 662 19.67 -28.30 57.39
C ARG A 662 19.55 -29.53 58.30
N ILE A 663 20.30 -29.60 59.39
CA ILE A 663 19.89 -29.14 60.72
C ILE A 663 21.15 -29.05 61.59
N ALA A 664 21.14 -28.10 62.53
CA ALA A 664 22.13 -27.79 63.57
C ALA A 664 23.33 -26.92 63.11
N GLY A 665 23.63 -25.79 63.75
CA GLY A 665 23.16 -25.32 65.04
C GLY A 665 23.46 -23.86 65.28
N ASN A 666 22.79 -23.36 66.32
CA ASN A 666 23.15 -22.16 67.04
C ASN A 666 24.64 -22.17 67.43
N ASP A 667 25.17 -20.97 67.37
CA ASP A 667 26.15 -20.39 68.28
C ASP A 667 27.62 -20.84 68.26
N THR A 668 28.41 -19.76 68.25
CA THR A 668 29.69 -19.52 68.94
C THR A 668 31.03 -19.76 68.21
N ILE A 669 31.68 -18.60 67.97
CA ILE A 669 33.08 -18.25 68.32
C ILE A 669 34.14 -18.27 67.18
N LYS A 670 34.55 -17.03 66.84
CA LYS A 670 35.90 -16.49 66.57
C LYS A 670 36.80 -17.16 65.51
N GLY A 671 37.19 -16.40 64.48
CA GLY A 671 38.31 -16.76 63.60
C GLY A 671 38.68 -15.74 62.51
N LYS A 672 39.43 -14.70 62.91
CA LYS A 672 40.41 -13.88 62.16
C LYS A 672 40.35 -13.80 60.63
N THR A 673 40.08 -12.57 60.14
CA THR A 673 40.50 -12.00 58.86
C THR A 673 42.03 -11.94 58.74
N ALA A 674 42.58 -12.37 57.60
CA ALA A 674 43.88 -11.94 57.11
C ALA A 674 43.68 -11.35 55.71
N VAL A 675 43.63 -10.03 55.64
CA VAL A 675 43.68 -9.26 54.40
C VAL A 675 45.15 -9.28 53.94
N LYS A 676 45.39 -9.60 52.67
CA LYS A 676 46.72 -9.45 52.07
C LYS A 676 46.85 -8.00 51.62
N ASP A 677 47.87 -7.29 52.10
CA ASP A 677 48.15 -5.91 51.70
C ASP A 677 48.57 -5.85 50.22
N LEU A 678 47.99 -4.91 49.48
CA LEU A 678 48.31 -4.60 48.09
C LEU A 678 49.68 -3.91 47.99
N GLN A 679 50.50 -4.28 47.02
CA GLN A 679 51.81 -3.66 46.78
C GLN A 679 51.79 -2.75 45.53
N PRO A 680 52.67 -1.72 45.47
CA PRO A 680 52.80 -0.86 44.30
C PRO A 680 53.13 -1.67 43.03
N GLY A 681 52.25 -1.65 42.04
CA GLY A 681 52.35 -2.42 40.79
C GLY A 681 51.32 -3.56 40.66
N ASP A 682 50.48 -3.77 41.68
CA ASP A 682 49.36 -4.69 41.64
C ASP A 682 48.17 -4.10 40.87
N TYR A 683 47.75 -4.78 39.80
CA TYR A 683 46.55 -4.41 39.04
C TYR A 683 45.28 -4.62 39.88
N VAL A 684 44.54 -3.54 40.14
CA VAL A 684 43.31 -3.55 40.93
C VAL A 684 42.13 -3.06 40.10
N LYS A 685 41.01 -3.78 40.10
CA LYS A 685 39.81 -3.44 39.33
C LYS A 685 38.81 -2.66 40.18
N MET A 686 38.35 -1.51 39.71
CA MET A 686 37.30 -0.74 40.38
C MET A 686 35.93 -1.40 40.16
N ILE A 687 35.04 -1.21 41.14
CA ILE A 687 33.73 -1.88 41.23
C ILE A 687 32.77 -1.41 40.11
N ASP A 688 33.07 -0.30 39.44
CA ASP A 688 32.27 0.28 38.34
C ASP A 688 32.66 -0.24 36.94
N GLY A 689 33.61 -1.16 36.84
CA GLY A 689 33.87 -1.91 35.60
C GLY A 689 34.73 -1.21 34.54
N SER A 690 35.33 -0.06 34.85
CA SER A 690 36.38 0.51 33.98
C SER A 690 37.72 -0.24 34.15
N MET A 691 38.48 -0.40 33.05
CA MET A 691 39.80 -1.06 33.04
C MET A 691 40.85 -0.18 33.74
N THR A 692 41.68 -0.79 34.58
CA THR A 692 42.74 -0.12 35.35
C THR A 692 44.14 -0.53 34.90
N GLY A 693 45.04 0.46 34.88
CA GLY A 693 46.48 0.30 34.76
C GLY A 693 47.15 -0.13 36.08
N LYS A 694 48.46 -0.31 36.00
CA LYS A 694 49.35 -0.99 36.95
C LYS A 694 49.45 -0.36 38.34
#